data_AF-A0A4Q3BCN8-F1
#
_entry.id   AF-A0A4Q3BCN8-F1
#
_cell.length_a   1.000
_cell.length_b   1.000
_cell.length_c   1.000
_cell.angle_alpha   90.00
_cell.angle_beta   90.00
_cell.angle_gamma   90.00
#
_symmetry.space_group_name_H-M   'P 1'
#
loop_
_entity.id
_entity.type
_entity.pdbx_description
1 polymer ?
#
loop_
_entity_poly.entity_id
_entity_poly.type
_entity_poly.pdbx_seq_one_letter_code
_entity_poly.pdbx_strand_id
1 'polypeptide(L)'
;IPFKVKVKHKIYDAVRVQQEVAPDEFTVKTIRNAVTSPDGKFIVFNAVGHIWKKQLPDGKPVRLTQNTDLEFEPAFSPDGKEIVFVSWNDANYGAVMKLNLKSNKGQKLTTLKGIYRTPAYSADGKWIVFVKEEGNDHQGFSYSKENGIYMIPSSGGEGRLVSNEGEFPQFSKDGKRIYFQTGGYLFGSLEKAFKSVDLYGKDERTHFTSKYANRFVLSDDNKWLAFNELFKVYIAPFAQTGKPIDLSAGIKTIPVSQVSRDAGINIHWSADNKKLHWTLGDEYFTNEISKRFTFLEGSTDSIPPLDTTGIKIGLRLKSDKPSGIIAFTNARIITMKGDEVIENGTLVVDGNRIISVGKSGEVTIPKNAKIINSKGKTIMPGMVDVHSHLGTFRYGLSPQKQWSYYANLAYGVTTTHDPSSNTEMVFSQSDMVRSGEMVGPRIYSTGIILYGAEGDFKAVINNQEDALSALRRTHAFGAFSVKSYNQPRRDQRQQVINAARELGMMVVPEGGSHFQHNMSMIADGHTGIEHNIPVAPLYDDVIQFWSASKTGYTPTLIVNYGGINGENYYYERDKVWENKKLLQFVPQSIVDSRARHRTIIPEEEYINGHILVSQSCKKISDAGVKLNLGSHGQLQGLGAHWELWMLQAGGMTNMEALRAVTFNGAAYIGMDKEIGSLENGKLADLIIMDKNPLENIRNTETIKFVMINGRLYDTETMNETGLVDKKRDAFYWQVGGQNVDFPFHEETGSFEDGKCGCGKH
;
A
#
# COMPACT_ATOMS: atom_id res chain seq x y z
N ILE A 1 -36.90 -32.35 5.73
CA ILE A 1 -37.76 -32.20 6.93
C ILE A 1 -37.33 -30.91 7.61
N PRO A 2 -38.18 -29.87 7.69
CA PRO A 2 -37.92 -28.73 8.54
C PRO A 2 -37.78 -29.21 9.98
N PHE A 3 -36.63 -28.94 10.61
CA PHE A 3 -36.40 -29.27 12.01
C PHE A 3 -35.80 -28.05 12.70
N LYS A 4 -36.04 -27.95 14.01
CA LYS A 4 -35.48 -26.91 14.86
C LYS A 4 -34.74 -27.59 16.01
N VAL A 5 -33.54 -27.11 16.30
CA VAL A 5 -32.75 -27.56 17.43
C VAL A 5 -32.21 -26.34 18.16
N LYS A 6 -32.13 -26.42 19.49
CA LYS A 6 -31.49 -25.39 20.30
C LYS A 6 -30.06 -25.82 20.60
N VAL A 7 -29.10 -25.02 20.16
CA VAL A 7 -27.68 -25.23 20.39
C VAL A 7 -27.11 -24.08 21.22
N LYS A 8 -26.12 -24.37 22.06
CA LYS A 8 -25.40 -23.37 22.84
C LYS A 8 -23.94 -23.36 22.38
N HIS A 9 -23.51 -22.26 21.77
CA HIS A 9 -22.13 -22.07 21.34
C HIS A 9 -21.42 -21.04 22.23
N LYS A 10 -20.10 -21.20 22.36
CA LYS A 10 -19.22 -20.17 22.91
C LYS A 10 -18.54 -19.48 21.74
N ILE A 11 -18.68 -18.15 21.67
CA ILE A 11 -18.02 -17.29 20.70
C ILE A 11 -17.21 -16.21 21.44
N TYR A 12 -16.22 -15.64 20.78
CA TYR A 12 -15.43 -14.54 21.31
C TYR A 12 -15.86 -13.23 20.67
N ASP A 13 -15.81 -12.14 21.45
CA ASP A 13 -16.07 -10.80 20.93
C ASP A 13 -15.01 -10.42 19.88
N ALA A 14 -15.47 -9.80 18.79
CA ALA A 14 -14.60 -9.27 17.74
C ALA A 14 -13.64 -8.20 18.29
N VAL A 15 -12.37 -8.23 17.87
CA VAL A 15 -11.43 -7.16 18.23
C VAL A 15 -11.76 -5.92 17.41
N ARG A 16 -12.02 -4.81 18.09
CA ARG A 16 -12.18 -3.50 17.46
C ARG A 16 -11.50 -2.47 18.33
N VAL A 17 -10.69 -1.61 17.72
CA VAL A 17 -9.98 -0.54 18.41
C VAL A 17 -10.36 0.79 17.79
N GLN A 18 -10.67 1.78 18.63
CA GLN A 18 -10.96 3.14 18.17
C GLN A 18 -9.69 3.77 17.61
N GLN A 19 -9.77 4.35 16.42
CA GLN A 19 -8.68 5.05 15.75
C GLN A 19 -8.87 6.56 15.84
N GLU A 20 -7.76 7.28 15.88
CA GLU A 20 -7.69 8.73 15.63
C GLU A 20 -7.39 8.94 14.13
N VAL A 21 -8.27 9.65 13.44
CA VAL A 21 -8.26 9.74 11.96
C VAL A 21 -7.42 10.91 11.47
N ALA A 22 -7.43 12.03 12.19
CA ALA A 22 -6.75 13.26 11.79
C ALA A 22 -6.04 13.94 12.97
N PRO A 23 -4.99 13.30 13.53
CA PRO A 23 -4.16 13.93 14.55
C PRO A 23 -3.50 15.20 14.02
N ASP A 24 -3.25 16.18 14.89
CA ASP A 24 -2.60 17.45 14.53
C ASP A 24 -1.15 17.26 14.07
N GLU A 25 -0.45 16.32 14.71
CA GLU A 25 0.91 15.91 14.39
C GLU A 25 1.00 14.39 14.43
N PHE A 26 1.89 13.81 13.63
CA PHE A 26 2.13 12.39 13.62
C PHE A 26 3.63 12.07 13.56
N THR A 27 4.01 10.93 14.12
CA THR A 27 5.34 10.37 13.96
C THR A 27 5.37 9.56 12.67
N VAL A 28 6.32 9.87 11.79
CA VAL A 28 6.55 9.09 10.57
C VAL A 28 7.16 7.76 10.97
N LYS A 29 6.41 6.69 10.71
CA LYS A 29 6.82 5.31 11.02
C LYS A 29 7.47 4.60 9.85
N THR A 30 7.33 5.13 8.64
CA THR A 30 7.88 4.49 7.44
C THR A 30 9.22 5.11 7.06
N ILE A 31 10.29 4.54 7.60
CA ILE A 31 11.67 4.95 7.28
C ILE A 31 12.19 4.06 6.16
N ARG A 32 12.47 4.64 4.99
CA ARG A 32 12.92 3.92 3.80
C ARG A 32 14.34 4.28 3.44
N ASN A 33 15.02 3.33 2.81
CA ASN A 33 16.36 3.48 2.25
C ASN A 33 17.38 4.11 3.22
N ALA A 34 17.31 3.73 4.50
CA ALA A 34 18.18 4.28 5.52
C ALA A 34 19.62 3.75 5.38
N VAL A 35 20.60 4.65 5.45
CA VAL A 35 22.03 4.36 5.40
C VAL A 35 22.78 5.17 6.46
N THR A 36 23.79 4.56 7.08
CA THR A 36 24.61 5.19 8.13
C THR A 36 25.86 5.83 7.53
N SER A 37 26.28 6.99 8.06
CA SER A 37 27.52 7.65 7.64
C SER A 37 28.74 6.75 7.88
N PRO A 38 29.80 6.84 7.05
CA PRO A 38 30.98 5.99 7.23
C PRO A 38 31.65 6.11 8.61
N ASP A 39 31.54 7.27 9.26
CA ASP A 39 32.05 7.52 10.62
C ASP A 39 31.09 7.09 11.74
N GLY A 40 29.91 6.56 11.40
CA GLY A 40 28.89 6.06 12.33
C GLY A 40 28.14 7.14 13.11
N LYS A 41 28.36 8.43 12.82
CA LYS A 41 27.81 9.54 13.65
C LYS A 41 26.41 9.97 13.26
N PHE A 42 25.94 9.67 12.05
CA PHE A 42 24.59 10.06 11.63
C PHE A 42 24.01 9.07 10.62
N ILE A 43 22.68 9.12 10.49
CA ILE A 43 21.92 8.34 9.50
C ILE A 43 21.28 9.30 8.51
N VAL A 44 21.18 8.85 7.25
CA VAL A 44 20.42 9.49 6.18
C VAL A 44 19.35 8.52 5.69
N PHE A 45 18.13 8.99 5.45
CA PHE A 45 17.01 8.13 5.08
C PHE A 45 15.97 8.89 4.25
N ASN A 46 15.17 8.16 3.48
CA ASN A 46 13.96 8.67 2.85
C ASN A 46 12.77 8.58 3.82
N ALA A 47 12.00 9.66 3.88
CA ALA A 47 10.70 9.70 4.54
C ALA A 47 9.85 10.80 3.89
N VAL A 48 8.59 10.47 3.62
CA VAL A 48 7.60 11.43 3.07
C VAL A 48 8.11 12.10 1.78
N GLY A 49 8.69 11.29 0.90
CA GLY A 49 9.19 11.75 -0.40
C GLY A 49 10.55 12.46 -0.39
N HIS A 50 11.19 12.66 0.76
CA HIS A 50 12.42 13.47 0.85
C HIS A 50 13.51 12.82 1.68
N ILE A 51 14.75 13.30 1.52
CA ILE A 51 15.90 12.82 2.28
C ILE A 51 16.06 13.62 3.58
N TRP A 52 16.19 12.89 4.68
CA TRP A 52 16.39 13.40 6.04
C TRP A 52 17.70 12.91 6.62
N LYS A 53 18.26 13.70 7.55
CA LYS A 53 19.46 13.38 8.32
C LYS A 53 19.15 13.43 9.81
N LYS A 54 19.67 12.47 10.58
CA LYS A 54 19.61 12.47 12.04
C LYS A 54 20.98 12.15 12.62
N GLN A 55 21.48 12.98 13.54
CA GLN A 55 22.68 12.66 14.32
C GLN A 55 22.36 11.52 15.29
N LEU A 56 23.25 10.54 15.40
CA LEU A 56 23.09 9.40 16.30
C LEU A 56 23.79 9.65 17.64
N PRO A 57 23.23 9.15 18.76
CA PRO A 57 21.92 8.49 18.85
C PRO A 57 20.74 9.48 18.92
N ASP A 58 20.94 10.67 19.50
CA ASP A 58 19.83 11.49 20.04
C ASP A 58 19.50 12.76 19.24
N GLY A 59 20.08 12.93 18.05
CA GLY A 59 19.81 14.11 17.21
C GLY A 59 18.36 14.18 16.73
N LYS A 60 17.89 15.37 16.38
CA LYS A 60 16.58 15.54 15.72
C LYS A 60 16.72 15.34 14.20
N PRO A 61 15.82 14.60 13.55
CA PRO A 61 15.76 14.55 12.10
C PRO A 61 15.59 15.94 11.48
N VAL A 62 16.40 16.24 10.47
CA VAL A 62 16.31 17.47 9.67
C VAL A 62 16.30 17.11 8.20
N ARG A 63 15.44 17.79 7.42
CA ARG A 63 15.40 17.60 5.97
C ARG A 63 16.70 18.11 5.36
N LEU A 64 17.33 17.30 4.52
CA LEU A 64 18.66 17.59 4.00
C LEU A 64 18.60 18.56 2.80
N THR A 65 17.53 18.48 2.01
CA THR A 65 17.33 19.26 0.78
C THR A 65 16.12 20.18 0.90
N GLN A 66 15.99 21.14 -0.02
CA GLN A 66 14.81 22.01 -0.15
C GLN A 66 14.16 21.87 -1.54
N ASN A 67 14.44 20.78 -2.26
CA ASN A 67 13.96 20.54 -3.61
C ASN A 67 12.49 20.14 -3.60
N THR A 68 11.76 20.46 -4.66
CA THR A 68 10.36 20.03 -4.85
C THR A 68 10.22 18.62 -5.43
N ASP A 69 11.28 18.13 -6.08
CA ASP A 69 11.32 16.76 -6.58
C ASP A 69 11.37 15.79 -5.41
N LEU A 70 10.80 14.60 -5.61
CA LEU A 70 10.91 13.52 -4.64
C LEU A 70 12.32 12.93 -4.70
N GLU A 71 12.85 12.43 -3.58
CA GLU A 71 14.24 12.01 -3.44
C GLU A 71 14.33 10.68 -2.67
N PHE A 72 15.00 9.68 -3.23
CA PHE A 72 15.00 8.31 -2.71
C PHE A 72 16.39 7.67 -2.78
N GLU A 73 16.53 6.53 -2.10
CA GLU A 73 17.68 5.62 -2.22
C GLU A 73 19.05 6.29 -2.08
N PRO A 74 19.31 7.00 -0.97
CA PRO A 74 20.61 7.62 -0.72
C PRO A 74 21.72 6.58 -0.45
N ALA A 75 22.93 6.87 -0.93
CA ALA A 75 24.16 6.13 -0.60
C ALA A 75 25.33 7.09 -0.41
N PHE A 76 26.22 6.81 0.55
CA PHE A 76 27.36 7.67 0.86
C PHE A 76 28.54 7.48 -0.10
N SER A 77 29.29 8.56 -0.33
CA SER A 77 30.66 8.44 -0.84
C SER A 77 31.54 7.71 0.18
N PRO A 78 32.62 7.01 -0.25
CA PRO A 78 33.52 6.31 0.67
C PRO A 78 34.12 7.20 1.77
N ASP A 79 34.32 8.50 1.49
CA ASP A 79 34.84 9.48 2.45
C ASP A 79 33.74 10.15 3.31
N GLY A 80 32.47 9.82 3.08
CA GLY A 80 31.32 10.31 3.83
C GLY A 80 30.99 11.79 3.65
N LYS A 81 31.63 12.50 2.71
CA LYS A 81 31.39 13.94 2.48
C LYS A 81 30.22 14.22 1.55
N GLU A 82 29.83 13.23 0.76
CA GLU A 82 28.80 13.34 -0.27
C GLU A 82 27.81 12.18 -0.15
N ILE A 83 26.61 12.38 -0.68
CA ILE A 83 25.67 11.30 -0.97
C ILE A 83 25.30 11.32 -2.46
N VAL A 84 25.01 10.15 -3.00
CA VAL A 84 24.24 10.00 -4.23
C VAL A 84 22.84 9.54 -3.87
N PHE A 85 21.85 9.91 -4.68
CA PHE A 85 20.45 9.54 -4.51
C PHE A 85 19.73 9.63 -5.85
N VAL A 86 18.49 9.15 -5.92
CA VAL A 86 17.67 9.29 -7.12
C VAL A 86 16.55 10.30 -6.88
N SER A 87 16.36 11.24 -7.81
CA SER A 87 15.21 12.13 -7.80
C SER A 87 14.08 11.58 -8.66
N TRP A 88 12.85 12.02 -8.41
CA TRP A 88 11.68 11.78 -9.26
C TRP A 88 10.80 13.03 -9.39
N ASN A 89 10.40 13.32 -10.63
CA ASN A 89 9.44 14.34 -10.99
C ASN A 89 8.56 13.81 -12.13
N ASP A 90 7.23 13.87 -11.99
CA ASP A 90 6.32 13.27 -12.98
C ASP A 90 6.44 13.91 -14.38
N ALA A 91 6.87 15.18 -14.47
CA ALA A 91 7.06 15.88 -15.75
C ALA A 91 8.48 15.73 -16.31
N ASN A 92 9.49 15.72 -15.42
CA ASN A 92 10.90 15.77 -15.79
C ASN A 92 11.63 14.42 -15.69
N TYR A 93 10.95 13.37 -15.25
CA TYR A 93 11.50 12.04 -14.97
C TYR A 93 12.57 12.05 -13.88
N GLY A 94 13.14 10.88 -13.58
CA GLY A 94 14.16 10.74 -12.57
C GLY A 94 15.56 11.10 -13.04
N ALA A 95 16.45 11.32 -12.08
CA ALA A 95 17.87 11.49 -12.30
C ALA A 95 18.69 10.88 -11.15
N VAL A 96 19.92 10.46 -11.43
CA VAL A 96 20.90 10.22 -10.37
C VAL A 96 21.51 11.55 -9.99
N MET A 97 21.42 11.89 -8.72
CA MET A 97 21.84 13.15 -8.13
C MET A 97 22.97 12.91 -7.15
N LYS A 98 23.85 13.90 -7.00
CA LYS A 98 24.91 13.95 -5.99
C LYS A 98 24.73 15.19 -5.13
N LEU A 99 24.93 15.08 -3.82
CA LEU A 99 24.84 16.18 -2.88
C LEU A 99 26.06 16.22 -1.97
N ASN A 100 26.72 17.38 -1.92
CA ASN A 100 27.80 17.63 -0.97
C ASN A 100 27.21 18.05 0.39
N LEU A 101 27.48 17.27 1.44
CA LEU A 101 26.84 17.43 2.76
C LEU A 101 27.29 18.67 3.54
N LYS A 102 28.45 19.24 3.19
CA LYS A 102 28.98 20.45 3.85
C LYS A 102 28.43 21.73 3.21
N SER A 103 28.45 21.79 1.89
CA SER A 103 28.04 22.98 1.13
C SER A 103 26.56 22.99 0.74
N ASN A 104 25.88 21.85 0.90
CA ASN A 104 24.51 21.60 0.43
C ASN A 104 24.32 21.86 -1.08
N LYS A 105 25.38 21.70 -1.87
CA LYS A 105 25.34 21.86 -3.34
C LYS A 105 25.04 20.53 -4.01
N GLY A 106 23.95 20.51 -4.79
CA GLY A 106 23.54 19.37 -5.60
C GLY A 106 24.12 19.41 -7.01
N GLN A 107 24.34 18.23 -7.62
CA GLN A 107 24.76 18.04 -9.00
C GLN A 107 23.95 16.90 -9.62
N LYS A 108 23.35 17.14 -10.79
CA LYS A 108 22.76 16.07 -11.61
C LYS A 108 23.87 15.31 -12.35
N LEU A 109 23.85 13.98 -12.28
CA LEU A 109 24.90 13.14 -12.86
C LEU A 109 24.48 12.48 -14.18
N THR A 110 23.23 12.05 -14.31
CA THR A 110 22.71 11.47 -15.55
C THR A 110 22.30 12.56 -16.54
N THR A 111 22.51 12.32 -17.83
CA THR A 111 22.13 13.24 -18.92
C THR A 111 20.78 12.90 -19.53
N LEU A 112 20.41 11.62 -19.55
CA LEU A 112 19.16 11.11 -20.12
C LEU A 112 18.03 11.12 -19.08
N LYS A 113 16.79 11.12 -19.59
CA LYS A 113 15.58 10.86 -18.78
C LYS A 113 15.46 9.35 -18.55
N GLY A 114 14.86 8.97 -17.42
CA GLY A 114 14.54 7.59 -17.12
C GLY A 114 14.00 7.43 -15.69
N ILE A 115 13.68 6.20 -15.33
CA ILE A 115 13.39 5.82 -13.96
C ILE A 115 14.66 5.18 -13.41
N TYR A 116 15.39 5.90 -12.55
CA TYR A 116 16.66 5.44 -12.00
C TYR A 116 16.51 4.94 -10.56
N ARG A 117 17.28 3.93 -10.19
CA ARG A 117 17.19 3.26 -8.89
C ARG A 117 18.56 2.89 -8.32
N THR A 118 18.61 2.79 -7.00
CA THR A 118 19.65 2.12 -6.19
C THR A 118 21.09 2.47 -6.61
N PRO A 119 21.49 3.77 -6.53
CA PRO A 119 22.84 4.18 -6.86
C PRO A 119 23.83 3.76 -5.76
N ALA A 120 25.04 3.34 -6.14
CA ALA A 120 26.11 2.98 -5.21
C ALA A 120 27.49 3.41 -5.74
N TYR A 121 28.36 3.87 -4.84
CA TYR A 121 29.74 4.25 -5.18
C TYR A 121 30.67 3.04 -5.29
N SER A 122 31.70 3.15 -6.14
CA SER A 122 32.89 2.31 -6.05
C SER A 122 33.71 2.64 -4.80
N ALA A 123 34.50 1.69 -4.31
CA ALA A 123 35.34 1.88 -3.12
C ALA A 123 36.36 3.03 -3.25
N ASP A 124 36.79 3.35 -4.47
CA ASP A 124 37.67 4.48 -4.77
C ASP A 124 36.94 5.81 -5.00
N GLY A 125 35.60 5.81 -4.97
CA GLY A 125 34.75 6.99 -5.14
C GLY A 125 34.67 7.54 -6.58
N LYS A 126 35.30 6.89 -7.56
CA LYS A 126 35.37 7.39 -8.95
C LYS A 126 34.18 7.01 -9.81
N TRP A 127 33.46 5.96 -9.45
CA TRP A 127 32.36 5.41 -10.24
C TRP A 127 31.09 5.28 -9.41
N ILE A 128 29.96 5.37 -10.09
CA ILE A 128 28.64 5.10 -9.53
C ILE A 128 27.97 4.06 -10.42
N VAL A 129 27.40 3.03 -9.81
CA VAL A 129 26.54 2.03 -10.46
C VAL A 129 25.10 2.29 -10.02
N PHE A 130 24.13 2.09 -10.92
CA PHE A 130 22.70 2.27 -10.64
C PHE A 130 21.86 1.44 -11.62
N VAL A 131 20.55 1.36 -11.39
CA VAL A 131 19.59 0.68 -12.27
C VAL A 131 18.76 1.72 -13.03
N LYS A 132 18.44 1.41 -14.29
CA LYS A 132 17.41 2.08 -15.09
C LYS A 132 16.28 1.08 -15.34
N GLU A 133 15.05 1.39 -14.97
CA GLU A 133 13.91 0.48 -15.09
C GLU A 133 13.25 0.49 -16.49
N GLU A 134 12.42 -0.52 -16.77
CA GLU A 134 11.64 -0.71 -18.00
C GLU A 134 10.32 0.07 -18.08
N GLY A 135 9.99 0.86 -17.05
CA GLY A 135 8.71 1.57 -16.97
C GLY A 135 7.70 0.82 -16.11
N ASN A 136 6.62 1.49 -15.73
CA ASN A 136 5.55 0.90 -14.91
C ASN A 136 4.25 1.71 -15.00
N ASP A 137 3.14 1.13 -14.51
CA ASP A 137 1.81 1.75 -14.52
C ASP A 137 1.66 2.99 -13.62
N HIS A 138 2.64 3.33 -12.78
CA HIS A 138 2.58 4.53 -11.94
C HIS A 138 3.29 5.73 -12.59
N GLN A 139 4.42 5.47 -13.25
CA GLN A 139 5.36 6.47 -13.73
C GLN A 139 5.42 6.56 -15.27
N GLY A 140 4.82 5.60 -15.96
CA GLY A 140 4.81 5.48 -17.42
C GLY A 140 5.97 4.66 -17.96
N PHE A 141 5.94 4.42 -19.28
CA PHE A 141 6.87 3.56 -20.00
C PHE A 141 7.86 4.32 -20.91
N SER A 142 7.69 5.63 -21.04
CA SER A 142 8.59 6.44 -21.86
C SER A 142 9.97 6.57 -21.22
N TYR A 143 10.99 6.75 -22.07
CA TYR A 143 12.41 6.84 -21.68
C TYR A 143 12.93 5.62 -20.89
N SER A 144 12.29 4.46 -21.06
CA SER A 144 12.59 3.24 -20.32
C SER A 144 13.15 2.09 -21.18
N LYS A 145 13.39 2.32 -22.48
CA LYS A 145 14.13 1.39 -23.36
C LYS A 145 15.58 1.25 -22.88
N GLU A 146 16.22 0.12 -23.14
CA GLU A 146 17.58 -0.17 -22.64
C GLU A 146 17.61 0.01 -21.10
N ASN A 147 16.81 -0.79 -20.42
CA ASN A 147 16.81 -0.94 -18.99
C ASN A 147 17.98 -1.84 -18.54
N GLY A 148 18.27 -1.83 -17.25
CA GLY A 148 19.31 -2.66 -16.64
C GLY A 148 20.25 -1.86 -15.75
N ILE A 149 21.42 -2.44 -15.46
CA ILE A 149 22.45 -1.88 -14.60
C ILE A 149 23.40 -1.03 -15.43
N TYR A 150 23.59 0.22 -15.03
CA TYR A 150 24.47 1.18 -15.66
C TYR A 150 25.58 1.64 -14.72
N MET A 151 26.71 2.05 -15.30
CA MET A 151 27.82 2.67 -14.58
C MET A 151 28.17 4.03 -15.21
N ILE A 152 28.43 5.03 -14.37
CA ILE A 152 28.89 6.39 -14.75
C ILE A 152 30.07 6.85 -13.91
N PRO A 153 30.91 7.79 -14.40
CA PRO A 153 31.85 8.52 -13.55
C PRO A 153 31.13 9.30 -12.44
N SER A 154 31.74 9.45 -11.26
CA SER A 154 31.16 10.24 -10.16
C SER A 154 31.10 11.74 -10.44
N SER A 155 31.75 12.20 -11.51
CA SER A 155 31.60 13.55 -12.08
C SER A 155 30.34 13.72 -12.94
N GLY A 156 29.62 12.64 -13.25
CA GLY A 156 28.50 12.62 -14.19
C GLY A 156 28.93 12.37 -15.63
N GLY A 157 27.95 12.13 -16.51
CA GLY A 157 28.17 11.88 -17.93
C GLY A 157 27.23 10.84 -18.53
N GLU A 158 27.61 10.29 -19.68
CA GLU A 158 26.90 9.20 -20.34
C GLU A 158 27.13 7.87 -19.60
N GLY A 159 26.06 7.10 -19.41
CA GLY A 159 26.11 5.81 -18.72
C GLY A 159 26.46 4.66 -19.65
N ARG A 160 27.30 3.74 -19.15
CA ARG A 160 27.58 2.47 -19.83
C ARG A 160 26.70 1.37 -19.25
N LEU A 161 25.93 0.70 -20.11
CA LEU A 161 25.20 -0.51 -19.73
C LEU A 161 26.19 -1.63 -19.36
N VAL A 162 25.98 -2.24 -18.21
CA VAL A 162 26.78 -3.35 -17.67
C VAL A 162 25.99 -4.66 -17.75
N SER A 163 24.70 -4.63 -17.42
CA SER A 163 23.82 -5.80 -17.47
C SER A 163 22.42 -5.35 -17.88
N ASN A 164 21.72 -6.13 -18.70
CA ASN A 164 20.33 -5.85 -19.10
C ASN A 164 19.31 -6.27 -18.03
N GLU A 165 19.74 -7.01 -17.00
CA GLU A 165 18.92 -7.40 -15.86
C GLU A 165 19.62 -7.09 -14.53
N GLY A 166 18.84 -7.12 -13.46
CA GLY A 166 19.33 -7.09 -12.09
C GLY A 166 18.98 -5.83 -11.30
N GLU A 167 18.96 -5.99 -9.98
CA GLU A 167 18.59 -4.97 -9.02
C GLU A 167 19.66 -4.83 -7.93
N PHE A 168 19.64 -3.69 -7.24
CA PHE A 168 20.51 -3.37 -6.11
C PHE A 168 22.02 -3.59 -6.37
N PRO A 169 22.59 -2.98 -7.42
CA PRO A 169 23.97 -3.21 -7.80
C PRO A 169 24.94 -2.60 -6.78
N GLN A 170 26.07 -3.27 -6.59
CA GLN A 170 27.18 -2.81 -5.76
C GLN A 170 28.52 -3.28 -6.32
N PHE A 171 29.58 -2.51 -6.12
CA PHE A 171 30.93 -2.89 -6.55
C PHE A 171 31.55 -3.94 -5.62
N SER A 172 32.44 -4.77 -6.17
CA SER A 172 33.40 -5.53 -5.37
C SER A 172 34.40 -4.59 -4.68
N LYS A 173 35.00 -5.06 -3.59
CA LYS A 173 36.04 -4.34 -2.83
C LYS A 173 37.20 -3.88 -3.71
N ASP A 174 37.61 -4.72 -4.66
CA ASP A 174 38.69 -4.44 -5.60
C ASP A 174 38.25 -3.63 -6.84
N GLY A 175 36.96 -3.29 -6.94
CA GLY A 175 36.38 -2.52 -8.03
C GLY A 175 36.33 -3.24 -9.38
N LYS A 176 36.56 -4.55 -9.44
CA LYS A 176 36.60 -5.32 -10.71
C LYS A 176 35.29 -5.94 -11.12
N ARG A 177 34.33 -6.08 -10.20
CA ARG A 177 33.04 -6.72 -10.44
C ARG A 177 31.88 -5.88 -9.90
N ILE A 178 30.71 -6.11 -10.47
CA ILE A 178 29.43 -5.58 -9.97
C ILE A 178 28.59 -6.77 -9.53
N TYR A 179 28.21 -6.79 -8.26
CA TYR A 179 27.25 -7.73 -7.69
C TYR A 179 25.83 -7.17 -7.78
N PHE A 180 24.85 -8.03 -8.00
CA PHE A 180 23.44 -7.65 -8.13
C PHE A 180 22.53 -8.83 -7.83
N GLN A 181 21.23 -8.55 -7.68
CA GLN A 181 20.20 -9.56 -7.44
C GLN A 181 19.27 -9.69 -8.66
N THR A 182 18.88 -10.91 -9.00
CA THR A 182 17.80 -11.20 -9.96
C THR A 182 16.61 -11.87 -9.26
N GLY A 183 15.44 -11.83 -9.87
CA GLY A 183 14.19 -12.31 -9.29
C GLY A 183 13.42 -11.27 -8.47
N GLY A 184 13.86 -10.01 -8.49
CA GLY A 184 13.19 -8.89 -7.82
C GLY A 184 13.28 -8.94 -6.29
N TYR A 185 12.44 -8.14 -5.63
CA TYR A 185 12.23 -8.12 -4.18
C TYR A 185 10.99 -8.97 -3.80
N LEU A 186 10.27 -8.58 -2.75
CA LEU A 186 8.95 -9.13 -2.43
C LEU A 186 7.97 -8.93 -3.60
N PHE A 187 7.14 -9.95 -3.87
CA PHE A 187 6.23 -10.04 -5.03
C PHE A 187 6.92 -10.16 -6.40
N GLY A 188 8.24 -10.41 -6.42
CA GLY A 188 8.99 -10.80 -7.61
C GLY A 188 8.93 -12.31 -7.88
N SER A 189 9.98 -12.85 -8.50
CA SER A 189 10.14 -14.29 -8.74
C SER A 189 10.28 -15.06 -7.43
N LEU A 190 9.74 -16.29 -7.40
CA LEU A 190 9.81 -17.19 -6.23
C LEU A 190 11.25 -17.56 -5.86
N GLU A 191 12.13 -17.72 -6.84
CA GLU A 191 13.56 -17.92 -6.61
C GLU A 191 14.31 -16.66 -6.99
N LYS A 192 15.21 -16.23 -6.10
CA LYS A 192 16.09 -15.08 -6.27
C LYS A 192 17.53 -15.55 -6.35
N ALA A 193 18.35 -14.85 -7.11
CA ALA A 193 19.77 -15.16 -7.25
C ALA A 193 20.63 -13.93 -6.98
N PHE A 194 21.73 -14.12 -6.25
CA PHE A 194 22.78 -13.13 -6.06
C PHE A 194 23.93 -13.42 -7.03
N LYS A 195 24.08 -12.55 -8.01
CA LYS A 195 24.99 -12.70 -9.16
C LYS A 195 26.08 -11.63 -9.16
N SER A 196 27.05 -11.81 -10.05
CA SER A 196 27.99 -10.74 -10.40
C SER A 196 28.51 -10.87 -11.83
N VAL A 197 28.88 -9.75 -12.43
CA VAL A 197 29.60 -9.65 -13.70
C VAL A 197 30.86 -8.80 -13.54
N ASP A 198 31.79 -8.86 -14.50
CA ASP A 198 32.85 -7.86 -14.61
C ASP A 198 32.29 -6.49 -15.04
N LEU A 199 33.14 -5.46 -15.07
CA LEU A 199 32.70 -4.09 -15.41
C LEU A 199 32.14 -3.92 -16.83
N TYR A 200 32.26 -4.95 -17.69
CA TYR A 200 31.79 -4.97 -19.07
C TYR A 200 30.62 -5.94 -19.28
N GLY A 201 30.04 -6.48 -18.20
CA GLY A 201 28.91 -7.39 -18.28
C GLY A 201 29.26 -8.83 -18.64
N LYS A 202 30.54 -9.20 -18.55
CA LYS A 202 31.02 -10.56 -18.88
C LYS A 202 31.35 -11.35 -17.63
N ASP A 203 31.72 -12.62 -17.81
CA ASP A 203 32.08 -13.54 -16.74
C ASP A 203 31.01 -13.58 -15.64
N GLU A 204 29.74 -13.78 -16.02
CA GLU A 204 28.65 -13.89 -15.06
C GLU A 204 28.89 -15.06 -14.10
N ARG A 205 28.67 -14.81 -12.81
CA ARG A 205 28.74 -15.81 -11.75
C ARG A 205 27.53 -15.69 -10.85
N THR A 206 26.88 -16.82 -10.60
CA THR A 206 25.86 -16.93 -9.55
C THR A 206 26.52 -17.42 -8.27
N HIS A 207 26.39 -16.66 -7.19
CA HIS A 207 27.01 -16.97 -5.89
C HIS A 207 26.02 -17.65 -4.95
N PHE A 208 24.81 -17.09 -4.86
CA PHE A 208 23.73 -17.63 -4.04
C PHE A 208 22.43 -17.69 -4.83
N THR A 209 21.62 -18.69 -4.54
CA THR A 209 20.19 -18.71 -4.86
C THR A 209 19.39 -18.81 -3.57
N SER A 210 18.12 -18.43 -3.58
CA SER A 210 17.23 -18.65 -2.43
C SER A 210 15.77 -18.60 -2.85
N LYS A 211 14.96 -19.46 -2.24
CA LYS A 211 13.49 -19.43 -2.35
C LYS A 211 12.82 -18.46 -1.38
N TYR A 212 13.51 -18.02 -0.33
CA TYR A 212 12.91 -17.24 0.75
C TYR A 212 13.65 -15.93 1.06
N ALA A 213 14.91 -15.82 0.63
CA ALA A 213 15.65 -14.58 0.82
C ALA A 213 15.14 -13.51 -0.14
N ASN A 214 14.73 -12.35 0.37
CA ASN A 214 14.16 -11.28 -0.47
C ASN A 214 15.19 -10.20 -0.86
N ARG A 215 16.28 -10.10 -0.11
CA ARG A 215 17.32 -9.09 -0.29
C ARG A 215 18.67 -9.66 0.15
N PHE A 216 19.69 -9.50 -0.69
CA PHE A 216 21.09 -9.79 -0.37
C PHE A 216 21.94 -8.52 -0.24
N VAL A 217 22.70 -8.39 0.84
CA VAL A 217 23.54 -7.22 1.14
C VAL A 217 24.95 -7.67 1.50
N LEU A 218 25.90 -7.45 0.59
CA LEU A 218 27.30 -7.86 0.75
C LEU A 218 28.03 -6.82 1.59
N SER A 219 28.97 -7.26 2.43
CA SER A 219 29.87 -6.34 3.14
C SER A 219 30.88 -5.72 2.18
N ASP A 220 31.31 -4.49 2.48
CA ASP A 220 32.29 -3.74 1.66
C ASP A 220 33.63 -4.46 1.56
N ASP A 221 33.98 -5.28 2.56
CA ASP A 221 35.16 -6.13 2.54
C ASP A 221 34.98 -7.47 1.80
N ASN A 222 33.77 -7.74 1.31
CA ASN A 222 33.30 -8.95 0.64
C ASN A 222 33.52 -10.24 1.45
N LYS A 223 33.43 -10.19 2.78
CA LYS A 223 33.56 -11.36 3.66
C LYS A 223 32.24 -11.83 4.28
N TRP A 224 31.22 -10.97 4.31
CA TRP A 224 29.94 -11.25 4.94
C TRP A 224 28.79 -10.92 4.01
N LEU A 225 27.73 -11.71 4.09
CA LEU A 225 26.47 -11.50 3.40
C LEU A 225 25.36 -11.41 4.44
N ALA A 226 24.63 -10.31 4.43
CA ALA A 226 23.38 -10.17 5.16
C ALA A 226 22.21 -10.41 4.21
N PHE A 227 21.14 -11.00 4.71
CA PHE A 227 19.93 -11.23 3.93
C PHE A 227 18.69 -11.22 4.81
N ASN A 228 17.55 -10.86 4.23
CA ASN A 228 16.27 -11.08 4.89
C ASN A 228 15.59 -12.33 4.34
N GLU A 229 15.11 -13.20 5.22
CA GLU A 229 14.34 -14.39 4.88
C GLU A 229 13.10 -14.41 5.76
N LEU A 230 11.92 -14.52 5.11
CA LEU A 230 10.63 -14.46 5.80
C LEU A 230 10.60 -13.31 6.83
N PHE A 231 10.99 -12.12 6.37
CA PHE A 231 11.08 -10.84 7.10
C PHE A 231 12.19 -10.72 8.16
N LYS A 232 12.73 -11.83 8.66
CA LYS A 232 13.83 -11.84 9.62
C LYS A 232 15.15 -11.61 8.91
N VAL A 233 16.10 -10.98 9.60
CA VAL A 233 17.43 -10.65 9.08
C VAL A 233 18.45 -11.65 9.62
N TYR A 234 19.33 -12.10 8.72
CA TYR A 234 20.38 -13.07 8.98
C TYR A 234 21.72 -12.60 8.42
N ILE A 235 22.80 -13.17 8.95
CA ILE A 235 24.18 -13.00 8.46
C ILE A 235 24.78 -14.37 8.17
N ALA A 236 25.57 -14.45 7.11
CA ALA A 236 26.41 -15.60 6.76
C ALA A 236 27.79 -15.12 6.24
N PRO A 237 28.86 -15.92 6.36
CA PRO A 237 30.10 -15.66 5.62
C PRO A 237 29.86 -15.71 4.11
N PHE A 238 30.49 -14.78 3.38
CA PHE A 238 30.49 -14.79 1.92
C PHE A 238 31.63 -15.68 1.41
N ALA A 239 31.32 -16.93 1.11
CA ALA A 239 32.28 -17.89 0.55
C ALA A 239 32.27 -17.83 -0.99
N GLN A 240 33.44 -17.61 -1.60
CA GLN A 240 33.59 -17.73 -3.06
C GLN A 240 33.75 -19.20 -3.44
N THR A 241 32.67 -19.83 -3.89
CA THR A 241 32.63 -21.23 -4.32
C THR A 241 32.55 -21.33 -5.85
N GLY A 242 32.99 -22.47 -6.41
CA GLY A 242 32.86 -22.74 -7.84
C GLY A 242 31.44 -23.08 -8.30
N LYS A 243 30.48 -23.19 -7.37
CA LYS A 243 29.05 -23.45 -7.63
C LYS A 243 28.19 -22.55 -6.74
N PRO A 244 26.97 -22.19 -7.17
CA PRO A 244 26.02 -21.47 -6.32
C PRO A 244 25.69 -22.21 -5.03
N ILE A 245 25.48 -21.47 -3.95
CA ILE A 245 24.98 -21.98 -2.67
C ILE A 245 23.48 -21.63 -2.56
N ASP A 246 22.63 -22.63 -2.31
CA ASP A 246 21.21 -22.40 -1.98
C ASP A 246 21.10 -21.88 -0.53
N LEU A 247 20.98 -20.57 -0.38
CA LEU A 247 20.98 -19.87 0.90
C LEU A 247 19.61 -19.94 1.56
N SER A 248 19.59 -20.41 2.80
CA SER A 248 18.44 -20.27 3.68
C SER A 248 18.86 -20.10 5.13
N ALA A 249 17.94 -19.63 5.98
CA ALA A 249 18.14 -19.51 7.43
C ALA A 249 18.49 -20.86 8.10
N GLY A 250 18.05 -21.97 7.50
CA GLY A 250 18.26 -23.33 8.01
C GLY A 250 19.44 -24.09 7.39
N ILE A 251 20.22 -23.46 6.51
CA ILE A 251 21.35 -24.12 5.85
C ILE A 251 22.41 -24.58 6.86
N LYS A 252 23.02 -25.74 6.62
CA LYS A 252 24.05 -26.33 7.51
C LYS A 252 25.47 -26.28 6.95
N THR A 253 25.63 -25.97 5.66
CA THR A 253 26.93 -26.00 4.97
C THR A 253 27.77 -24.76 5.24
N ILE A 254 27.15 -23.65 5.63
CA ILE A 254 27.81 -22.43 6.12
C ILE A 254 27.12 -21.96 7.40
N PRO A 255 27.83 -21.32 8.34
CA PRO A 255 27.22 -20.82 9.56
C PRO A 255 26.32 -19.62 9.24
N VAL A 256 25.07 -19.68 9.68
CA VAL A 256 24.08 -18.61 9.56
C VAL A 256 23.59 -18.22 10.95
N SER A 257 23.41 -16.92 11.18
CA SER A 257 22.92 -16.41 12.46
C SER A 257 21.86 -15.33 12.26
N GLN A 258 20.75 -15.44 13.00
CA GLN A 258 19.69 -14.43 13.02
C GLN A 258 20.14 -13.21 13.83
N VAL A 259 19.80 -12.01 13.36
CA VAL A 259 20.13 -10.74 14.05
C VAL A 259 18.91 -9.95 14.50
N SER A 260 17.79 -10.03 13.79
CA SER A 260 16.57 -9.31 14.15
C SER A 260 15.62 -10.22 14.94
N ARG A 261 14.97 -9.72 16.00
CA ARG A 261 13.88 -10.45 16.67
C ARG A 261 12.68 -10.66 15.75
N ASP A 262 12.07 -9.54 15.31
CA ASP A 262 10.80 -9.57 14.58
C ASP A 262 10.99 -9.49 13.07
N ALA A 263 11.65 -8.43 12.59
CA ALA A 263 11.92 -8.18 11.19
C ALA A 263 12.98 -7.08 11.00
N GLY A 264 13.41 -6.85 9.75
CA GLY A 264 14.23 -5.70 9.41
C GLY A 264 14.26 -5.38 7.91
N ILE A 265 14.28 -4.08 7.62
CA ILE A 265 14.52 -3.51 6.28
C ILE A 265 15.72 -2.55 6.33
N ASN A 266 16.10 -1.97 5.19
CA ASN A 266 17.25 -1.06 5.10
C ASN A 266 18.53 -1.66 5.67
N ILE A 267 18.78 -2.94 5.37
CA ILE A 267 19.94 -3.68 5.87
C ILE A 267 21.20 -3.08 5.24
N HIS A 268 22.17 -2.69 6.07
CA HIS A 268 23.46 -2.16 5.61
C HIS A 268 24.57 -2.35 6.64
N TRP A 269 25.80 -2.41 6.16
CA TRP A 269 27.00 -2.63 6.98
C TRP A 269 27.59 -1.31 7.49
N SER A 270 28.27 -1.35 8.64
CA SER A 270 29.19 -0.29 9.02
C SER A 270 30.41 -0.30 8.10
N ALA A 271 31.06 0.85 7.91
CA ALA A 271 32.24 0.97 7.03
C ALA A 271 33.43 0.08 7.47
N ASP A 272 33.52 -0.25 8.76
CA ASP A 272 34.53 -1.18 9.28
C ASP A 272 34.13 -2.66 9.15
N ASN A 273 32.93 -2.95 8.62
CA ASN A 273 32.35 -4.28 8.42
C ASN A 273 32.18 -5.09 9.72
N LYS A 274 32.11 -4.44 10.89
CA LYS A 274 31.95 -5.11 12.19
C LYS A 274 30.52 -5.10 12.71
N LYS A 275 29.68 -4.22 12.18
CA LYS A 275 28.29 -4.02 12.60
C LYS A 275 27.35 -4.12 11.42
N LEU A 276 26.19 -4.72 11.67
CA LEU A 276 25.06 -4.69 10.75
C LEU A 276 23.97 -3.80 11.33
N HIS A 277 23.41 -2.94 10.48
CA HIS A 277 22.33 -2.02 10.80
C HIS A 277 21.07 -2.38 10.02
N TRP A 278 19.91 -2.13 10.61
CA TRP A 278 18.61 -2.24 9.95
C TRP A 278 17.59 -1.33 10.63
N THR A 279 16.43 -1.15 10.00
CA THR A 279 15.30 -0.45 10.61
C THR A 279 14.07 -1.33 10.65
N LEU A 280 13.20 -1.07 11.63
CA LEU A 280 11.84 -1.60 11.68
C LEU A 280 10.93 -0.48 12.18
N GLY A 281 10.02 -0.01 11.32
CA GLY A 281 9.23 1.18 11.64
C GLY A 281 10.11 2.43 11.83
N ASP A 282 9.88 3.16 12.92
CA ASP A 282 10.64 4.35 13.32
C ASP A 282 11.88 4.04 14.18
N GLU A 283 12.36 2.79 14.20
CA GLU A 283 13.50 2.37 15.02
C GLU A 283 14.68 1.88 14.17
N TYR A 284 15.87 2.29 14.60
CA TYR A 284 17.16 1.90 14.03
C TYR A 284 17.89 0.97 14.99
N PHE A 285 18.31 -0.18 14.47
CA PHE A 285 18.94 -1.25 15.24
C PHE A 285 20.37 -1.48 14.75
N THR A 286 21.19 -2.05 15.62
CA THR A 286 22.58 -2.38 15.32
C THR A 286 22.95 -3.67 16.03
N ASN A 287 23.64 -4.57 15.34
CA ASN A 287 24.20 -5.76 15.94
C ASN A 287 25.67 -5.93 15.52
N GLU A 288 26.52 -6.33 16.47
CA GLU A 288 27.93 -6.63 16.21
C GLU A 288 28.08 -8.08 15.75
N ILE A 289 28.82 -8.32 14.67
CA ILE A 289 28.97 -9.66 14.08
C ILE A 289 29.57 -10.64 15.10
N SER A 290 30.52 -10.18 15.94
CA SER A 290 31.15 -10.99 17.00
C SER A 290 30.15 -11.50 18.04
N LYS A 291 28.99 -10.87 18.20
CA LYS A 291 27.92 -11.33 19.11
C LYS A 291 27.07 -12.45 18.51
N ARG A 292 27.24 -12.78 17.23
CA ARG A 292 26.39 -13.73 16.49
C ARG A 292 27.09 -15.01 16.11
N PHE A 293 28.41 -15.07 16.28
CA PHE A 293 29.24 -16.23 15.97
C PHE A 293 30.30 -16.40 17.06
N THR A 294 30.35 -17.58 17.68
CA THR A 294 31.27 -17.92 18.78
C THR A 294 32.68 -18.27 18.33
N PHE A 295 32.93 -18.36 17.01
CA PHE A 295 34.25 -18.66 16.45
C PHE A 295 35.05 -17.41 16.08
N LEU A 296 34.46 -16.22 16.21
CA LEU A 296 35.13 -14.97 15.87
C LEU A 296 35.98 -14.47 17.05
N GLU A 297 37.08 -13.80 16.73
CA GLU A 297 37.89 -13.12 17.72
C GLU A 297 37.06 -12.04 18.45
N GLY A 298 37.09 -12.05 19.79
CA GLY A 298 36.28 -11.14 20.61
C GLY A 298 34.79 -11.51 20.72
N SER A 299 34.42 -12.74 20.35
CA SER A 299 33.06 -13.26 20.55
C SER A 299 32.78 -13.69 22.00
N THR A 300 31.50 -13.80 22.33
CA THR A 300 31.03 -14.34 23.61
C THR A 300 30.95 -15.86 23.58
N ASP A 301 31.06 -16.52 24.74
CA ASP A 301 30.98 -17.99 24.86
C ASP A 301 29.62 -18.57 24.41
N SER A 302 28.58 -17.74 24.37
CA SER A 302 27.25 -18.08 23.85
C SER A 302 26.65 -16.92 23.08
N ILE A 303 25.75 -17.23 22.14
CA ILE A 303 25.03 -16.22 21.35
C ILE A 303 23.97 -15.55 22.25
N PRO A 304 24.06 -14.22 22.51
CA PRO A 304 23.07 -13.53 23.33
C PRO A 304 21.66 -13.56 22.70
N PRO A 305 20.60 -13.40 23.50
CA PRO A 305 19.24 -13.19 22.99
C PRO A 305 19.19 -12.06 21.95
N LEU A 306 18.18 -12.11 21.08
CA LEU A 306 17.98 -11.08 20.06
C LEU A 306 17.56 -9.76 20.72
N ASP A 307 18.21 -8.67 20.35
CA ASP A 307 17.98 -7.35 20.91
C ASP A 307 16.54 -6.86 20.66
N THR A 308 16.00 -6.07 21.59
CA THR A 308 14.62 -5.57 21.57
C THR A 308 14.51 -4.04 21.57
N THR A 309 15.64 -3.35 21.62
CA THR A 309 15.70 -1.89 21.81
C THR A 309 16.44 -1.23 20.65
N GLY A 310 15.73 -0.39 19.90
CA GLY A 310 16.30 0.41 18.81
C GLY A 310 16.44 1.88 19.20
N ILE A 311 17.23 2.62 18.44
CA ILE A 311 17.28 4.08 18.50
C ILE A 311 16.08 4.61 17.72
N LYS A 312 15.23 5.42 18.38
CA LYS A 312 14.11 6.08 17.70
C LYS A 312 14.61 7.11 16.69
N ILE A 313 14.16 6.99 15.45
CA ILE A 313 14.37 8.01 14.41
C ILE A 313 13.64 9.28 14.84
N GLY A 314 12.35 9.17 15.18
CA GLY A 314 11.59 10.25 15.83
C GLY A 314 11.30 11.45 14.91
N LEU A 315 11.06 11.20 13.62
CA LEU A 315 10.60 12.25 12.69
C LEU A 315 9.13 12.55 12.98
N ARG A 316 8.84 13.77 13.44
CA ARG A 316 7.47 14.26 13.69
C ARG A 316 7.11 15.34 12.68
N LEU A 317 5.95 15.21 12.05
CA LEU A 317 5.43 16.17 11.07
C LEU A 317 4.03 16.61 11.48
N LYS A 318 3.63 17.79 10.98
CA LYS A 318 2.25 18.26 11.08
C LYS A 318 1.41 17.57 10.01
N SER A 319 0.18 17.21 10.35
CA SER A 319 -0.80 16.78 9.36
C SER A 319 -1.25 17.98 8.52
N ASP A 320 -1.54 17.76 7.24
CA ASP A 320 -2.12 18.77 6.37
C ASP A 320 -3.50 19.18 6.90
N LYS A 321 -3.72 20.49 6.99
CA LYS A 321 -4.98 21.10 7.39
C LYS A 321 -5.21 22.37 6.58
N PRO A 322 -6.24 22.44 5.72
CA PRO A 322 -6.58 23.68 5.05
C PRO A 322 -7.10 24.71 6.07
N SER A 323 -7.06 25.98 5.66
CA SER A 323 -7.61 27.10 6.42
C SER A 323 -8.77 27.75 5.66
N GLY A 324 -9.78 28.23 6.38
CA GLY A 324 -10.92 28.96 5.80
C GLY A 324 -12.24 28.22 5.96
N ILE A 325 -13.33 28.94 5.70
CA ILE A 325 -14.69 28.47 5.97
C ILE A 325 -15.46 28.32 4.65
N ILE A 326 -16.11 27.18 4.44
CA ILE A 326 -17.01 26.92 3.30
C ILE A 326 -18.40 26.61 3.83
N ALA A 327 -19.44 27.18 3.22
CA ALA A 327 -20.84 26.86 3.50
C ALA A 327 -21.54 26.37 2.24
N PHE A 328 -22.08 25.15 2.28
CA PHE A 328 -22.94 24.60 1.25
C PHE A 328 -24.40 24.85 1.63
N THR A 329 -25.14 25.63 0.84
CA THR A 329 -26.52 26.05 1.16
C THR A 329 -27.52 25.42 0.21
N ASN A 330 -28.76 25.22 0.68
CA ASN A 330 -29.90 24.75 -0.10
C ASN A 330 -29.76 23.33 -0.68
N ALA A 331 -28.94 22.48 -0.06
CA ALA A 331 -28.75 21.10 -0.52
C ALA A 331 -29.75 20.15 0.14
N ARG A 332 -30.02 19.01 -0.51
CA ARG A 332 -30.45 17.82 0.23
C ARG A 332 -29.24 17.24 0.96
N ILE A 333 -29.32 16.94 2.25
CA ILE A 333 -28.23 16.37 3.02
C ILE A 333 -28.66 15.02 3.59
N ILE A 334 -28.01 13.96 3.14
CA ILE A 334 -28.12 12.62 3.72
C ILE A 334 -27.05 12.54 4.82
N THR A 335 -27.43 12.66 6.09
CA THR A 335 -26.44 12.87 7.16
C THR A 335 -25.74 11.57 7.57
N MET A 336 -26.37 10.41 7.34
CA MET A 336 -25.98 9.11 7.90
C MET A 336 -25.97 9.07 9.44
N LYS A 337 -26.63 10.05 10.09
CA LYS A 337 -27.01 9.97 11.49
C LYS A 337 -28.35 9.23 11.58
N GLY A 338 -28.30 7.90 11.59
CA GLY A 338 -29.49 7.06 11.42
C GLY A 338 -30.00 7.14 9.98
N ASP A 339 -31.29 7.46 9.80
CA ASP A 339 -31.96 7.63 8.50
C ASP A 339 -32.24 9.11 8.16
N GLU A 340 -31.63 10.06 8.87
CA GLU A 340 -31.92 11.49 8.72
C GLU A 340 -31.55 12.03 7.32
N VAL A 341 -32.52 12.70 6.71
CA VAL A 341 -32.38 13.46 5.45
C VAL A 341 -32.91 14.87 5.65
N ILE A 342 -32.07 15.87 5.35
CA ILE A 342 -32.42 17.30 5.41
C ILE A 342 -32.66 17.79 3.99
N GLU A 343 -33.91 17.93 3.56
CA GLU A 343 -34.27 18.26 2.17
C GLU A 343 -33.84 19.67 1.71
N ASN A 344 -33.81 20.64 2.63
CA ASN A 344 -33.28 21.99 2.40
C ASN A 344 -32.31 22.35 3.51
N GLY A 345 -31.08 21.85 3.39
CA GLY A 345 -30.04 21.94 4.40
C GLY A 345 -28.92 22.91 4.06
N THR A 346 -28.23 23.32 5.13
CA THR A 346 -26.97 24.05 5.07
C THR A 346 -25.92 23.30 5.88
N LEU A 347 -24.72 23.13 5.32
CA LEU A 347 -23.56 22.52 5.97
C LEU A 347 -22.38 23.49 5.93
N VAL A 348 -21.74 23.71 7.07
CA VAL A 348 -20.61 24.64 7.23
C VAL A 348 -19.37 23.88 7.69
N VAL A 349 -18.27 24.09 6.98
CA VAL A 349 -16.95 23.53 7.24
C VAL A 349 -15.99 24.67 7.60
N ASP A 350 -15.19 24.49 8.65
CA ASP A 350 -14.06 25.36 8.98
C ASP A 350 -12.78 24.52 9.03
N GLY A 351 -11.81 24.89 8.20
CA GLY A 351 -10.61 24.10 7.95
C GLY A 351 -10.99 22.70 7.48
N ASN A 352 -10.73 21.69 8.32
CA ASN A 352 -11.03 20.29 8.02
C ASN A 352 -12.22 19.70 8.81
N ARG A 353 -12.98 20.50 9.56
CA ARG A 353 -14.10 20.01 10.39
C ARG A 353 -15.43 20.63 10.01
N ILE A 354 -16.49 19.83 10.12
CA ILE A 354 -17.88 20.29 10.03
C ILE A 354 -18.22 21.01 11.34
N ILE A 355 -18.55 22.29 11.27
CA ILE A 355 -18.90 23.10 12.45
C ILE A 355 -20.40 23.28 12.63
N SER A 356 -21.20 23.04 11.57
CA SER A 356 -22.66 23.08 11.65
C SER A 356 -23.30 22.35 10.47
N VAL A 357 -24.40 21.65 10.73
CA VAL A 357 -25.27 21.02 9.72
C VAL A 357 -26.71 21.07 10.22
N GLY A 358 -27.65 21.45 9.36
CA GLY A 358 -29.05 21.63 9.76
C GLY A 358 -29.91 22.18 8.62
N LYS A 359 -31.18 22.49 8.90
CA LYS A 359 -32.06 23.12 7.91
C LYS A 359 -31.57 24.53 7.56
N SER A 360 -31.72 24.91 6.30
CA SER A 360 -31.46 26.27 5.85
C SER A 360 -32.32 27.26 6.63
N GLY A 361 -31.69 28.30 7.19
CA GLY A 361 -32.34 29.27 8.09
C GLY A 361 -32.15 28.99 9.58
N GLU A 362 -31.87 27.74 9.96
CA GLU A 362 -31.50 27.37 11.34
C GLU A 362 -29.97 27.39 11.55
N VAL A 363 -29.20 27.23 10.47
CA VAL A 363 -27.74 27.26 10.49
C VAL A 363 -27.21 28.68 10.29
N THR A 364 -26.39 29.14 11.24
CA THR A 364 -25.68 30.43 11.12
C THR A 364 -24.44 30.26 10.24
N ILE A 365 -24.37 31.04 9.16
CA ILE A 365 -23.21 31.06 8.26
C ILE A 365 -22.25 32.19 8.68
N PRO A 366 -20.98 31.90 8.99
CA PRO A 366 -19.98 32.93 9.28
C PRO A 366 -19.83 33.92 8.11
N LYS A 367 -19.67 35.22 8.40
CA LYS A 367 -19.62 36.29 7.38
C LYS A 367 -18.48 36.14 6.36
N ASN A 368 -17.37 35.51 6.77
CA ASN A 368 -16.20 35.25 5.93
C ASN A 368 -16.25 33.90 5.20
N ALA A 369 -17.36 33.16 5.29
CA ALA A 369 -17.49 31.86 4.63
C ALA A 369 -17.63 32.01 3.10
N LYS A 370 -16.95 31.13 2.36
CA LYS A 370 -17.23 30.91 0.94
C LYS A 370 -18.57 30.17 0.81
N ILE A 371 -19.58 30.86 0.30
CA ILE A 371 -20.90 30.27 0.09
C ILE A 371 -20.95 29.57 -1.28
N ILE A 372 -21.36 28.30 -1.28
CA ILE A 372 -21.62 27.49 -2.47
C ILE A 372 -23.11 27.12 -2.45
N ASN A 373 -23.84 27.62 -3.45
CA ASN A 373 -25.24 27.28 -3.60
C ASN A 373 -25.37 25.87 -4.20
N SER A 374 -25.86 24.94 -3.40
CA SER A 374 -26.05 23.53 -3.75
C SER A 374 -27.52 23.19 -3.99
N LYS A 375 -28.35 24.16 -4.39
CA LYS A 375 -29.75 23.94 -4.78
C LYS A 375 -29.86 22.84 -5.83
N GLY A 376 -30.73 21.85 -5.56
CA GLY A 376 -30.96 20.69 -6.43
C GLY A 376 -29.89 19.61 -6.33
N LYS A 377 -28.84 19.80 -5.52
CA LYS A 377 -27.78 18.80 -5.29
C LYS A 377 -28.04 18.02 -4.01
N THR A 378 -27.42 16.85 -3.92
CA THR A 378 -27.44 16.00 -2.72
C THR A 378 -26.04 15.87 -2.14
N ILE A 379 -25.90 16.05 -0.82
CA ILE A 379 -24.66 15.88 -0.06
C ILE A 379 -24.77 14.63 0.79
N MET A 380 -23.72 13.80 0.82
CA MET A 380 -23.57 12.69 1.75
C MET A 380 -22.11 12.56 2.22
N PRO A 381 -21.82 11.81 3.30
CA PRO A 381 -20.43 11.51 3.69
C PRO A 381 -19.65 10.90 2.54
N GLY A 382 -18.34 11.13 2.52
CA GLY A 382 -17.45 10.44 1.60
C GLY A 382 -17.49 8.92 1.82
N MET A 383 -17.28 8.16 0.74
CA MET A 383 -17.32 6.70 0.83
C MET A 383 -16.08 6.16 1.56
N VAL A 384 -16.28 5.08 2.31
CA VAL A 384 -15.28 4.33 3.07
C VAL A 384 -15.19 2.92 2.48
N ASP A 385 -14.15 2.68 1.69
CA ASP A 385 -13.86 1.37 1.11
C ASP A 385 -12.94 0.60 2.05
N VAL A 386 -13.47 -0.42 2.73
CA VAL A 386 -12.72 -1.13 3.78
C VAL A 386 -11.92 -2.33 3.25
N HIS A 387 -12.05 -2.62 1.96
CA HIS A 387 -11.27 -3.63 1.25
C HIS A 387 -10.97 -3.15 -0.16
N SER A 388 -9.88 -2.40 -0.29
CA SER A 388 -9.38 -1.90 -1.57
C SER A 388 -8.01 -2.47 -1.89
N HIS A 389 -7.56 -2.36 -3.14
CA HIS A 389 -6.15 -2.52 -3.51
C HIS A 389 -5.73 -1.35 -4.40
N LEU A 390 -4.90 -0.46 -3.88
CA LEU A 390 -4.65 0.85 -4.52
C LEU A 390 -3.44 0.87 -5.48
N GLY A 391 -2.93 -0.31 -5.84
CA GLY A 391 -1.78 -0.48 -6.75
C GLY A 391 -0.40 -0.38 -6.07
N THR A 392 -0.32 -0.42 -4.74
CA THR A 392 0.96 -0.21 -4.02
C THR A 392 1.83 -1.47 -3.83
N PHE A 393 1.65 -2.52 -4.66
CA PHE A 393 2.44 -3.76 -4.56
C PHE A 393 3.89 -3.64 -5.04
N ARG A 394 4.14 -2.81 -6.08
CA ARG A 394 5.48 -2.63 -6.65
C ARG A 394 6.40 -1.88 -5.68
N TYR A 395 7.54 -2.46 -5.33
CA TYR A 395 8.59 -1.78 -4.58
C TYR A 395 9.36 -0.77 -5.45
N GLY A 396 9.41 0.49 -5.03
CA GLY A 396 10.28 1.46 -5.67
C GLY A 396 10.00 2.91 -5.36
N LEU A 397 10.17 3.75 -6.38
CA LEU A 397 9.85 5.17 -6.30
C LEU A 397 8.33 5.33 -6.28
N SER A 398 7.86 6.27 -5.46
CA SER A 398 6.50 6.78 -5.55
C SER A 398 6.41 7.89 -6.60
N PRO A 399 5.35 7.95 -7.42
CA PRO A 399 5.10 9.13 -8.26
C PRO A 399 4.70 10.33 -7.39
N GLN A 400 4.71 11.54 -7.96
CA GLN A 400 4.12 12.70 -7.28
C GLN A 400 2.58 12.62 -7.30
N LYS A 401 2.02 12.02 -8.36
CA LYS A 401 0.59 11.77 -8.51
C LYS A 401 0.33 10.29 -8.72
N GLN A 402 -0.34 9.65 -7.78
CA GLN A 402 -0.79 8.28 -7.93
C GLN A 402 -2.20 8.25 -8.51
N TRP A 403 -2.34 7.86 -9.78
CA TRP A 403 -3.60 8.00 -10.50
C TRP A 403 -4.76 7.21 -9.90
N SER A 404 -4.50 6.05 -9.28
CA SER A 404 -5.52 5.26 -8.59
C SER A 404 -6.16 6.06 -7.45
N TYR A 405 -5.40 6.92 -6.77
CA TYR A 405 -5.91 7.77 -5.69
C TYR A 405 -6.82 8.87 -6.23
N TYR A 406 -6.46 9.47 -7.36
CA TYR A 406 -7.28 10.46 -8.05
C TYR A 406 -8.58 9.85 -8.58
N ALA A 407 -8.53 8.66 -9.17
CA ALA A 407 -9.71 7.95 -9.63
C ALA A 407 -10.66 7.65 -8.47
N ASN A 408 -10.16 7.12 -7.36
CA ASN A 408 -10.97 6.86 -6.16
C ASN A 408 -11.63 8.12 -5.60
N LEU A 409 -10.88 9.22 -5.45
CA LEU A 409 -11.44 10.50 -5.02
C LEU A 409 -12.49 11.06 -6.00
N ALA A 410 -12.22 11.01 -7.30
CA ALA A 410 -13.15 11.49 -8.32
C ALA A 410 -14.50 10.74 -8.27
N TYR A 411 -14.48 9.47 -7.86
CA TYR A 411 -15.66 8.64 -7.61
C TYR A 411 -16.10 8.63 -6.13
N GLY A 412 -15.58 9.55 -5.31
CA GLY A 412 -16.11 9.83 -3.98
C GLY A 412 -15.61 8.93 -2.84
N VAL A 413 -14.64 8.06 -3.10
CA VAL A 413 -13.96 7.28 -2.06
C VAL A 413 -12.95 8.19 -1.36
N THR A 414 -13.24 8.53 -0.11
CA THR A 414 -12.44 9.46 0.71
C THR A 414 -11.57 8.74 1.74
N THR A 415 -11.93 7.51 2.10
CA THR A 415 -11.16 6.68 3.02
C THR A 415 -11.06 5.27 2.47
N THR A 416 -9.87 4.69 2.59
CA THR A 416 -9.54 3.36 2.10
C THR A 416 -8.83 2.56 3.18
N HIS A 417 -9.15 1.28 3.29
CA HIS A 417 -8.37 0.31 4.03
C HIS A 417 -7.95 -0.81 3.06
N ASP A 418 -6.65 -0.89 2.80
CA ASP A 418 -6.05 -1.86 1.90
C ASP A 418 -5.54 -3.07 2.71
N PRO A 419 -6.22 -4.22 2.67
CA PRO A 419 -5.90 -5.32 3.55
C PRO A 419 -4.74 -6.18 3.00
N SER A 420 -4.13 -5.82 1.86
CA SER A 420 -2.94 -6.50 1.35
C SER A 420 -2.14 -5.58 0.43
N SER A 421 -0.94 -5.18 0.85
CA SER A 421 -0.04 -4.38 0.00
C SER A 421 1.43 -4.56 0.39
N ASN A 422 2.35 -3.94 -0.37
CA ASN A 422 3.72 -3.77 0.08
C ASN A 422 3.77 -2.75 1.23
N THR A 423 4.19 -3.21 2.41
CA THR A 423 4.25 -2.41 3.65
C THR A 423 5.01 -1.10 3.46
N GLU A 424 6.19 -1.12 2.84
CA GLU A 424 7.01 0.09 2.67
C GLU A 424 6.32 1.11 1.77
N MET A 425 5.64 0.65 0.72
CA MET A 425 4.99 1.53 -0.26
C MET A 425 3.70 2.13 0.26
N VAL A 426 2.80 1.32 0.84
CA VAL A 426 1.48 1.80 1.26
C VAL A 426 1.57 2.77 2.44
N PHE A 427 2.41 2.49 3.42
CA PHE A 427 2.57 3.38 4.58
C PHE A 427 3.38 4.63 4.25
N SER A 428 4.37 4.57 3.35
CA SER A 428 5.09 5.78 2.92
C SER A 428 4.17 6.73 2.14
N GLN A 429 3.30 6.19 1.27
CA GLN A 429 2.30 7.00 0.57
C GLN A 429 1.20 7.50 1.52
N SER A 430 0.79 6.72 2.52
CA SER A 430 -0.11 7.19 3.59
C SER A 430 0.46 8.40 4.33
N ASP A 431 1.75 8.37 4.69
CA ASP A 431 2.43 9.50 5.33
C ASP A 431 2.53 10.73 4.38
N MET A 432 2.72 10.52 3.07
CA MET A 432 2.70 11.60 2.06
C MET A 432 1.32 12.22 1.89
N VAL A 433 0.25 11.42 1.91
CA VAL A 433 -1.12 11.95 1.86
C VAL A 433 -1.45 12.72 3.14
N ARG A 434 -1.11 12.17 4.32
CA ARG A 434 -1.38 12.82 5.61
C ARG A 434 -0.66 14.16 5.77
N SER A 435 0.55 14.29 5.23
CA SER A 435 1.34 15.54 5.26
C SER A 435 0.98 16.54 4.15
N GLY A 436 0.16 16.15 3.17
CA GLY A 436 -0.23 17.01 2.05
C GLY A 436 0.76 17.02 0.87
N GLU A 437 1.82 16.20 0.92
CA GLU A 437 2.77 16.03 -0.19
C GLU A 437 2.17 15.25 -1.37
N MET A 438 1.12 14.46 -1.12
CA MET A 438 0.38 13.70 -2.14
C MET A 438 -1.12 13.88 -1.98
N VAL A 439 -1.84 14.00 -3.10
CA VAL A 439 -3.31 14.03 -3.11
C VAL A 439 -3.84 12.59 -3.18
N GLY A 440 -4.76 12.25 -2.28
CA GLY A 440 -5.42 10.95 -2.28
C GLY A 440 -6.47 10.80 -1.17
N PRO A 441 -7.18 9.66 -1.13
CA PRO A 441 -8.02 9.32 0.01
C PRO A 441 -7.16 9.11 1.27
N ARG A 442 -7.78 9.04 2.45
CA ARG A 442 -7.09 8.53 3.65
C ARG A 442 -6.73 7.07 3.42
N ILE A 443 -5.44 6.75 3.56
CA ILE A 443 -4.92 5.41 3.29
C ILE A 443 -4.58 4.72 4.62
N TYR A 444 -5.25 3.61 4.87
CA TYR A 444 -4.94 2.68 5.93
C TYR A 444 -4.66 1.31 5.33
N SER A 445 -3.85 0.49 6.01
CA SER A 445 -3.50 -0.82 5.49
C SER A 445 -3.06 -1.77 6.59
N THR A 446 -3.10 -3.06 6.29
CA THR A 446 -2.44 -4.12 7.07
C THR A 446 -0.96 -4.31 6.65
N GLY A 447 -0.55 -3.70 5.53
CA GLY A 447 0.71 -4.00 4.84
C GLY A 447 0.70 -5.40 4.25
N ILE A 448 1.84 -6.09 4.31
CA ILE A 448 1.94 -7.47 3.83
C ILE A 448 1.19 -8.40 4.78
N ILE A 449 0.35 -9.23 4.18
CA ILE A 449 -0.50 -10.22 4.82
C ILE A 449 0.27 -11.25 5.68
N LEU A 450 -0.44 -11.91 6.59
CA LEU A 450 0.05 -13.08 7.32
C LEU A 450 -0.25 -14.36 6.54
N TYR A 451 0.47 -14.55 5.43
CA TYR A 451 0.22 -15.66 4.49
C TYR A 451 0.56 -17.03 5.10
N GLY A 452 -0.42 -17.93 5.17
CA GLY A 452 -0.27 -19.26 5.78
C GLY A 452 0.15 -20.39 4.83
N ALA A 453 0.17 -20.13 3.52
CA ALA A 453 0.61 -21.10 2.52
C ALA A 453 2.08 -20.87 2.11
N GLU A 454 2.60 -21.78 1.30
CA GLU A 454 3.99 -21.76 0.86
C GLU A 454 4.29 -20.54 -0.03
N GLY A 455 5.41 -19.86 0.23
CA GLY A 455 5.82 -18.65 -0.47
C GLY A 455 6.99 -17.94 0.22
N ASP A 456 7.62 -17.01 -0.49
CA ASP A 456 8.79 -16.23 -0.06
C ASP A 456 8.48 -15.11 0.96
N PHE A 457 7.20 -14.93 1.29
CA PHE A 457 6.70 -14.01 2.32
C PHE A 457 5.71 -14.67 3.29
N LYS A 458 5.74 -16.00 3.43
CA LYS A 458 4.87 -16.71 4.38
C LYS A 458 5.12 -16.29 5.83
N ALA A 459 4.05 -16.28 6.63
CA ALA A 459 4.10 -16.06 8.07
C ALA A 459 4.03 -17.40 8.78
N VAL A 460 5.18 -17.84 9.33
CA VAL A 460 5.29 -19.07 10.10
C VAL A 460 4.79 -18.80 11.52
N ILE A 461 3.67 -19.43 11.89
CA ILE A 461 3.05 -19.29 13.21
C ILE A 461 2.92 -20.67 13.84
N ASN A 462 3.80 -21.00 14.78
CA ASN A 462 3.75 -22.26 15.53
C ASN A 462 3.33 -22.05 16.99
N ASN A 463 3.50 -20.85 17.51
CA ASN A 463 3.20 -20.48 18.88
C ASN A 463 2.81 -19.00 19.01
N GLN A 464 2.45 -18.58 20.23
CA GLN A 464 2.04 -17.20 20.54
C GLN A 464 3.11 -16.15 20.23
N GLU A 465 4.40 -16.44 20.45
CA GLU A 465 5.47 -15.47 20.18
C GLU A 465 5.70 -15.31 18.67
N ASP A 466 5.53 -16.36 17.86
CA ASP A 466 5.54 -16.23 16.40
C ASP A 466 4.43 -15.29 15.92
N ALA A 467 3.23 -15.42 16.48
CA ALA A 467 2.11 -14.52 16.18
C ALA A 467 2.42 -13.08 16.62
N LEU A 468 2.96 -12.89 17.84
CA LEU A 468 3.37 -11.57 18.32
C LEU A 468 4.45 -10.94 17.45
N SER A 469 5.47 -11.70 17.06
CA SER A 469 6.53 -11.26 16.15
C SER A 469 5.93 -10.80 14.81
N ALA A 470 5.00 -11.56 14.24
CA ALA A 470 4.36 -11.23 12.98
C ALA A 470 3.51 -9.95 13.05
N LEU A 471 2.80 -9.73 14.17
CA LEU A 471 1.99 -8.52 14.38
C LEU A 471 2.86 -7.30 14.71
N ARG A 472 3.85 -7.43 15.59
CA ARG A 472 4.80 -6.35 15.93
C ARG A 472 5.50 -5.80 14.68
N ARG A 473 5.83 -6.67 13.71
CA ARG A 473 6.41 -6.26 12.42
C ARG A 473 5.59 -5.18 11.73
N THR A 474 4.29 -5.40 11.53
CA THR A 474 3.45 -4.43 10.79
C THR A 474 2.98 -3.29 11.68
N HIS A 475 2.75 -3.55 12.97
CA HIS A 475 2.47 -2.52 13.98
C HIS A 475 3.57 -1.45 14.05
N ALA A 476 4.84 -1.84 13.85
CA ALA A 476 5.97 -0.91 13.80
C ALA A 476 5.83 0.15 12.70
N PHE A 477 5.17 -0.16 11.57
CA PHE A 477 4.88 0.79 10.49
C PHE A 477 3.62 1.62 10.73
N GLY A 478 2.87 1.36 11.81
CA GLY A 478 1.66 2.08 12.16
C GLY A 478 0.36 1.37 11.76
N ALA A 479 0.43 0.12 11.31
CA ALA A 479 -0.75 -0.70 11.11
C ALA A 479 -1.50 -0.87 12.44
N PHE A 480 -2.82 -0.67 12.43
CA PHE A 480 -3.71 -1.02 13.55
C PHE A 480 -4.47 -2.32 13.28
N SER A 481 -4.25 -2.95 12.13
CA SER A 481 -4.91 -4.17 11.69
C SER A 481 -3.92 -5.10 11.00
N VAL A 482 -4.23 -6.41 10.96
CA VAL A 482 -3.49 -7.41 10.17
C VAL A 482 -4.45 -8.24 9.32
N LYS A 483 -4.00 -8.68 8.13
CA LYS A 483 -4.74 -9.65 7.32
C LYS A 483 -4.28 -11.07 7.63
N SER A 484 -5.13 -11.86 8.27
CA SER A 484 -4.88 -13.28 8.52
C SER A 484 -5.27 -14.07 7.27
N TYR A 485 -4.29 -14.49 6.47
CA TYR A 485 -4.55 -15.04 5.12
C TYR A 485 -4.22 -16.52 5.05
N ASN A 486 -5.24 -17.37 4.92
CA ASN A 486 -5.10 -18.82 4.73
C ASN A 486 -4.16 -19.53 5.74
N GLN A 487 -4.12 -19.08 6.99
CA GLN A 487 -3.49 -19.84 8.08
C GLN A 487 -4.24 -21.16 8.26
N PRO A 488 -3.63 -22.33 7.98
CA PRO A 488 -4.37 -23.57 7.81
C PRO A 488 -4.98 -24.09 9.11
N ARG A 489 -4.23 -24.03 10.22
CA ARG A 489 -4.69 -24.57 11.51
C ARG A 489 -5.47 -23.53 12.31
N ARG A 490 -6.57 -23.95 12.94
CA ARG A 490 -7.40 -23.04 13.75
C ARG A 490 -6.64 -22.45 14.93
N ASP A 491 -5.78 -23.22 15.58
CA ASP A 491 -4.96 -22.74 16.69
C ASP A 491 -3.99 -21.62 16.26
N GLN A 492 -3.48 -21.64 15.03
CA GLN A 492 -2.67 -20.53 14.48
C GLN A 492 -3.49 -19.24 14.37
N ARG A 493 -4.72 -19.32 13.87
CA ARG A 493 -5.63 -18.18 13.80
C ARG A 493 -6.00 -17.64 15.18
N GLN A 494 -6.18 -18.53 16.16
CA GLN A 494 -6.41 -18.15 17.55
C GLN A 494 -5.17 -17.48 18.16
N GLN A 495 -3.95 -17.92 17.85
CA GLN A 495 -2.71 -17.26 18.26
C GLN A 495 -2.60 -15.85 17.67
N VAL A 496 -2.93 -15.66 16.38
CA VAL A 496 -3.02 -14.33 15.75
C VAL A 496 -4.00 -13.43 16.48
N ILE A 497 -5.20 -13.94 16.76
CA ILE A 497 -6.29 -13.23 17.46
C ILE A 497 -5.92 -12.88 18.92
N ASN A 498 -5.17 -13.74 19.60
CA ASN A 498 -4.67 -13.47 20.94
C ASN A 498 -3.57 -12.40 20.93
N ALA A 499 -2.60 -12.51 20.02
CA ALA A 499 -1.57 -11.48 19.83
C ALA A 499 -2.19 -10.13 19.46
N ALA A 500 -3.25 -10.14 18.65
CA ALA A 500 -3.97 -8.93 18.26
C ALA A 500 -4.65 -8.25 19.45
N ARG A 501 -5.23 -9.01 20.39
CA ARG A 501 -5.78 -8.45 21.63
C ARG A 501 -4.71 -7.83 22.51
N GLU A 502 -3.55 -8.47 22.60
CA GLU A 502 -2.41 -7.98 23.39
C GLU A 502 -1.85 -6.66 22.82
N LEU A 503 -1.81 -6.54 21.49
CA LEU A 503 -1.28 -5.37 20.79
C LEU A 503 -2.33 -4.29 20.46
N GLY A 504 -3.61 -4.54 20.73
CA GLY A 504 -4.69 -3.62 20.35
C GLY A 504 -4.83 -3.50 18.82
N MET A 505 -4.72 -4.61 18.10
CA MET A 505 -4.84 -4.67 16.64
C MET A 505 -6.12 -5.40 16.21
N MET A 506 -6.72 -4.94 15.13
CA MET A 506 -7.82 -5.63 14.47
C MET A 506 -7.30 -6.77 13.59
N VAL A 507 -8.13 -7.78 13.33
CA VAL A 507 -7.78 -8.91 12.46
C VAL A 507 -8.85 -9.06 11.41
N VAL A 508 -8.47 -8.76 10.16
CA VAL A 508 -9.32 -8.91 8.98
C VAL A 508 -8.90 -10.20 8.25
N PRO A 509 -9.60 -11.32 8.41
CA PRO A 509 -9.21 -12.54 7.75
C PRO A 509 -9.57 -12.48 6.27
N GLU A 510 -8.75 -13.13 5.44
CA GLU A 510 -9.26 -13.64 4.16
C GLU A 510 -10.42 -14.60 4.48
N GLY A 511 -11.63 -14.35 3.98
CA GLY A 511 -12.79 -15.22 4.14
C GLY A 511 -12.69 -16.50 3.31
N GLY A 512 -11.47 -17.07 3.27
CA GLY A 512 -10.97 -18.05 2.32
C GLY A 512 -12.03 -19.06 1.99
N SER A 513 -12.25 -19.26 0.69
CA SER A 513 -13.38 -19.86 -0.04
C SER A 513 -13.85 -21.25 0.46
N HIS A 514 -14.02 -21.38 1.77
CA HIS A 514 -14.25 -22.57 2.57
C HIS A 514 -15.14 -22.17 3.76
N PHE A 515 -16.39 -22.61 3.73
CA PHE A 515 -17.42 -22.29 4.72
C PHE A 515 -16.97 -22.52 6.17
N GLN A 516 -16.34 -23.67 6.45
CA GLN A 516 -15.91 -24.06 7.79
C GLN A 516 -14.82 -23.15 8.34
N HIS A 517 -13.97 -22.62 7.45
CA HIS A 517 -12.93 -21.66 7.81
C HIS A 517 -13.57 -20.37 8.34
N ASN A 518 -14.51 -19.82 7.58
CA ASN A 518 -15.25 -18.60 7.91
C ASN A 518 -16.03 -18.71 9.22
N MET A 519 -16.73 -19.84 9.43
CA MET A 519 -17.46 -20.08 10.68
C MET A 519 -16.53 -20.10 11.90
N SER A 520 -15.33 -20.68 11.77
CA SER A 520 -14.35 -20.66 12.87
C SER A 520 -13.82 -19.25 13.14
N MET A 521 -13.61 -18.42 12.12
CA MET A 521 -13.15 -17.04 12.27
C MET A 521 -14.17 -16.16 12.99
N ILE A 522 -15.46 -16.31 12.65
CA ILE A 522 -16.58 -15.66 13.36
C ILE A 522 -16.61 -16.13 14.83
N ALA A 523 -16.50 -17.45 15.06
CA ALA A 523 -16.49 -18.00 16.42
C ALA A 523 -15.33 -17.47 17.28
N ASP A 524 -14.16 -17.30 16.68
CA ASP A 524 -12.92 -16.87 17.34
C ASP A 524 -12.82 -15.34 17.49
N GLY A 525 -13.81 -14.58 17.03
CA GLY A 525 -13.89 -13.14 17.23
C GLY A 525 -12.89 -12.35 16.38
N HIS A 526 -12.80 -12.68 15.08
CA HIS A 526 -12.15 -11.82 14.09
C HIS A 526 -12.96 -10.52 13.91
N THR A 527 -12.30 -9.43 13.49
CA THR A 527 -12.94 -8.11 13.34
C THR A 527 -14.05 -8.16 12.28
N GLY A 528 -13.78 -8.80 11.16
CA GLY A 528 -14.76 -9.06 10.09
C GLY A 528 -14.48 -10.35 9.37
N ILE A 529 -15.19 -10.55 8.25
CA ILE A 529 -14.89 -11.53 7.22
C ILE A 529 -14.79 -10.76 5.91
N GLU A 530 -13.61 -10.81 5.29
CA GLU A 530 -13.37 -10.25 3.96
C GLU A 530 -13.72 -11.27 2.89
N HIS A 531 -14.31 -10.84 1.78
CA HIS A 531 -14.93 -11.70 0.76
C HIS A 531 -16.17 -12.45 1.23
N ASN A 532 -16.98 -12.88 0.27
CA ASN A 532 -18.20 -13.59 0.55
C ASN A 532 -17.93 -15.01 1.06
N ILE A 533 -18.83 -15.49 1.92
CA ILE A 533 -18.88 -16.92 2.22
C ILE A 533 -19.33 -17.63 0.93
N PRO A 534 -18.63 -18.68 0.47
CA PRO A 534 -18.87 -19.33 -0.83
C PRO A 534 -20.11 -20.23 -0.85
N VAL A 535 -21.04 -20.03 0.08
CA VAL A 535 -22.29 -20.79 0.21
C VAL A 535 -23.42 -19.78 0.23
N ALA A 536 -24.30 -19.85 -0.77
CA ALA A 536 -25.53 -19.09 -0.82
C ALA A 536 -26.67 -20.00 -1.35
N PRO A 537 -27.92 -19.83 -0.87
CA PRO A 537 -28.34 -18.89 0.16
C PRO A 537 -27.86 -19.30 1.57
N LEU A 538 -27.72 -18.32 2.46
CA LEU A 538 -27.50 -18.57 3.88
C LEU A 538 -28.80 -18.89 4.61
N TYR A 539 -28.75 -19.90 5.49
CA TYR A 539 -29.88 -20.39 6.29
C TYR A 539 -29.83 -19.84 7.74
N ASP A 540 -30.93 -20.04 8.46
CA ASP A 540 -31.18 -19.48 9.80
C ASP A 540 -30.12 -19.83 10.83
N ASP A 541 -29.45 -20.97 10.72
CA ASP A 541 -28.38 -21.40 11.61
C ASP A 541 -27.15 -20.49 11.49
N VAL A 542 -26.72 -20.18 10.26
CA VAL A 542 -25.62 -19.26 9.99
C VAL A 542 -25.99 -17.83 10.36
N ILE A 543 -27.21 -17.40 10.01
CA ILE A 543 -27.68 -16.04 10.30
C ILE A 543 -27.73 -15.80 11.82
N GLN A 544 -28.32 -16.72 12.59
CA GLN A 544 -28.38 -16.62 14.06
C GLN A 544 -27.00 -16.71 14.70
N PHE A 545 -26.11 -17.57 14.17
CA PHE A 545 -24.76 -17.70 14.70
C PHE A 545 -23.95 -16.42 14.50
N TRP A 546 -24.00 -15.83 13.29
CA TRP A 546 -23.26 -14.62 12.97
C TRP A 546 -23.84 -13.41 13.69
N SER A 547 -25.16 -13.26 13.76
CA SER A 547 -25.80 -12.14 14.47
C SER A 547 -25.54 -12.13 15.97
N ALA A 548 -25.23 -13.28 16.57
CA ALA A 548 -24.79 -13.36 17.96
C ALA A 548 -23.36 -12.83 18.16
N SER A 549 -22.56 -12.71 17.09
CA SER A 549 -21.20 -12.18 17.12
C SER A 549 -21.17 -10.67 16.86
N LYS A 550 -19.98 -10.06 17.03
CA LYS A 550 -19.70 -8.67 16.65
C LYS A 550 -18.83 -8.56 15.38
N THR A 551 -18.63 -9.68 14.69
CA THR A 551 -17.78 -9.76 13.49
C THR A 551 -18.51 -9.14 12.30
N GLY A 552 -17.90 -8.13 11.66
CA GLY A 552 -18.45 -7.49 10.46
C GLY A 552 -18.37 -8.36 9.21
N TYR A 553 -18.93 -7.88 8.09
CA TYR A 553 -18.91 -8.59 6.82
C TYR A 553 -18.62 -7.64 5.66
N THR A 554 -17.61 -7.98 4.86
CA THR A 554 -17.22 -7.23 3.66
C THR A 554 -17.22 -8.21 2.48
N PRO A 555 -18.34 -8.38 1.77
CA PRO A 555 -18.55 -9.50 0.85
C PRO A 555 -17.74 -9.41 -0.44
N THR A 556 -17.29 -8.22 -0.83
CA THR A 556 -16.57 -7.97 -2.10
C THR A 556 -17.26 -8.66 -3.28
N LEU A 557 -18.55 -8.42 -3.50
CA LEU A 557 -19.36 -9.06 -4.55
C LEU A 557 -18.74 -8.90 -5.96
N ILE A 558 -17.91 -7.88 -6.14
CA ILE A 558 -17.07 -7.69 -7.31
C ILE A 558 -16.09 -8.86 -7.56
N VAL A 559 -15.52 -9.48 -6.52
CA VAL A 559 -14.78 -10.77 -6.52
C VAL A 559 -15.61 -11.81 -5.77
N ASN A 560 -16.57 -12.43 -6.46
CA ASN A 560 -17.52 -13.33 -5.83
C ASN A 560 -17.02 -14.79 -5.85
N TYR A 561 -16.76 -15.37 -4.68
CA TYR A 561 -16.41 -16.77 -4.51
C TYR A 561 -17.61 -17.71 -4.67
N GLY A 562 -17.36 -18.87 -5.28
CA GLY A 562 -18.38 -19.90 -5.51
C GLY A 562 -19.31 -19.62 -6.70
N GLY A 563 -19.07 -18.57 -7.47
CA GLY A 563 -19.83 -18.21 -8.67
C GLY A 563 -19.07 -17.22 -9.55
N ILE A 564 -19.78 -16.56 -10.46
CA ILE A 564 -19.20 -15.54 -11.35
C ILE A 564 -18.96 -14.23 -10.60
N ASN A 565 -17.79 -13.61 -10.82
CA ASN A 565 -17.46 -12.27 -10.33
C ASN A 565 -18.48 -11.22 -10.79
N GLY A 566 -18.91 -10.37 -9.86
CA GLY A 566 -19.91 -9.34 -10.15
C GLY A 566 -19.46 -8.27 -11.15
N GLU A 567 -18.15 -8.03 -11.29
CA GLU A 567 -17.62 -7.08 -12.28
C GLU A 567 -18.04 -7.40 -13.72
N ASN A 568 -18.16 -8.69 -14.06
CA ASN A 568 -18.55 -9.13 -15.41
C ASN A 568 -19.96 -8.66 -15.77
N TYR A 569 -20.86 -8.57 -14.78
CA TYR A 569 -22.24 -8.08 -14.99
C TYR A 569 -22.23 -6.68 -15.59
N TYR A 570 -21.36 -5.81 -15.06
CA TYR A 570 -21.23 -4.42 -15.50
C TYR A 570 -20.41 -4.29 -16.77
N TYR A 571 -19.32 -5.03 -16.92
CA TYR A 571 -18.56 -5.02 -18.17
C TYR A 571 -19.43 -5.45 -19.36
N GLU A 572 -20.29 -6.46 -19.19
CA GLU A 572 -21.21 -6.91 -20.25
C GLU A 572 -22.20 -5.81 -20.68
N ARG A 573 -22.80 -5.10 -19.70
CA ARG A 573 -23.97 -4.22 -19.90
C ARG A 573 -23.62 -2.75 -20.09
N ASP A 574 -22.57 -2.28 -19.43
CA ASP A 574 -22.17 -0.88 -19.44
C ASP A 574 -21.02 -0.65 -20.43
N LYS A 575 -21.05 0.50 -21.10
CA LYS A 575 -19.97 0.90 -22.01
C LYS A 575 -18.84 1.58 -21.26
N VAL A 576 -18.14 0.81 -20.42
CA VAL A 576 -17.12 1.34 -19.50
C VAL A 576 -16.00 2.08 -20.24
N TRP A 577 -15.61 1.61 -21.43
CA TRP A 577 -14.61 2.27 -22.29
C TRP A 577 -15.08 3.59 -22.92
N GLU A 578 -16.36 3.97 -22.80
CA GLU A 578 -16.89 5.28 -23.21
C GLU A 578 -17.04 6.25 -22.03
N ASN A 579 -16.75 5.81 -20.79
CA ASN A 579 -16.87 6.63 -19.60
C ASN A 579 -15.79 7.73 -19.57
N LYS A 580 -16.17 8.95 -19.94
CA LYS A 580 -15.26 10.09 -20.04
C LYS A 580 -14.57 10.42 -18.72
N LYS A 581 -15.28 10.36 -17.60
CA LYS A 581 -14.72 10.65 -16.27
C LYS A 581 -13.69 9.60 -15.87
N LEU A 582 -13.98 8.32 -16.11
CA LEU A 582 -13.03 7.22 -15.86
C LEU A 582 -11.72 7.42 -16.66
N LEU A 583 -11.83 7.70 -17.95
CA LEU A 583 -10.69 7.87 -18.86
C LEU A 583 -9.84 9.13 -18.57
N GLN A 584 -10.33 10.07 -17.76
CA GLN A 584 -9.51 11.19 -17.27
C GLN A 584 -8.48 10.76 -16.22
N PHE A 585 -8.77 9.70 -15.46
CA PHE A 585 -7.98 9.32 -14.28
C PHE A 585 -7.42 7.90 -14.33
N VAL A 586 -7.88 7.07 -15.27
CA VAL A 586 -7.38 5.70 -15.49
C VAL A 586 -6.80 5.60 -16.89
N PRO A 587 -5.57 5.04 -17.06
CA PRO A 587 -5.01 4.78 -18.38
C PRO A 587 -5.98 4.01 -19.28
N GLN A 588 -6.14 4.45 -20.52
CA GLN A 588 -7.07 3.81 -21.45
C GLN A 588 -6.71 2.34 -21.70
N SER A 589 -5.43 1.96 -21.72
CA SER A 589 -4.98 0.57 -21.85
C SER A 589 -5.51 -0.34 -20.73
N ILE A 590 -5.59 0.17 -19.49
CA ILE A 590 -6.15 -0.57 -18.35
C ILE A 590 -7.66 -0.76 -18.50
N VAL A 591 -8.38 0.26 -19.00
CA VAL A 591 -9.82 0.17 -19.21
C VAL A 591 -10.15 -0.74 -20.40
N ASP A 592 -9.47 -0.55 -21.52
CA ASP A 592 -9.75 -1.24 -22.78
C ASP A 592 -9.48 -2.75 -22.66
N SER A 593 -8.38 -3.15 -22.00
CA SER A 593 -8.03 -4.57 -21.78
C SER A 593 -9.08 -5.35 -20.99
N ARG A 594 -9.86 -4.68 -20.13
CA ARG A 594 -10.89 -5.30 -19.29
C ARG A 594 -12.30 -5.16 -19.87
N ALA A 595 -12.59 -4.04 -20.54
CA ALA A 595 -13.96 -3.66 -20.86
C ALA A 595 -14.37 -3.85 -22.33
N ARG A 596 -13.43 -3.91 -23.29
CA ARG A 596 -13.79 -4.02 -24.72
C ARG A 596 -14.12 -5.44 -25.13
N HIS A 597 -13.36 -6.42 -24.65
CA HIS A 597 -13.61 -7.84 -24.87
C HIS A 597 -14.48 -8.38 -23.74
N ARG A 598 -15.79 -8.21 -23.91
CA ARG A 598 -16.77 -8.49 -22.86
C ARG A 598 -17.05 -9.99 -22.77
N THR A 599 -16.90 -10.55 -21.58
CA THR A 599 -17.40 -11.88 -21.26
C THR A 599 -18.93 -11.83 -21.19
N ILE A 600 -19.59 -12.62 -22.04
CA ILE A 600 -21.06 -12.76 -22.04
C ILE A 600 -21.41 -14.01 -21.25
N ILE A 601 -22.30 -13.87 -20.26
CA ILE A 601 -22.65 -14.94 -19.32
C ILE A 601 -24.17 -15.03 -19.24
N PRO A 602 -24.76 -16.25 -19.19
CA PRO A 602 -26.19 -16.40 -18.97
C PRO A 602 -26.67 -15.66 -17.70
N GLU A 603 -27.81 -14.98 -17.78
CA GLU A 603 -28.36 -14.20 -16.66
C GLU A 603 -28.52 -15.03 -15.37
N GLU A 604 -28.85 -16.32 -15.51
CA GLU A 604 -29.00 -17.27 -14.40
C GLU A 604 -27.72 -17.42 -13.56
N GLU A 605 -26.54 -17.29 -14.15
CA GLU A 605 -25.26 -17.36 -13.42
C GLU A 605 -25.03 -16.10 -12.57
N TYR A 606 -25.53 -14.94 -13.00
CA TYR A 606 -25.50 -13.73 -12.17
C TYR A 606 -26.52 -13.81 -11.03
N ILE A 607 -27.72 -14.33 -11.33
CA ILE A 607 -28.78 -14.57 -10.34
C ILE A 607 -28.29 -15.54 -9.25
N ASN A 608 -27.69 -16.67 -9.64
CA ASN A 608 -27.17 -17.69 -8.73
C ASN A 608 -25.80 -17.33 -8.12
N GLY A 609 -25.09 -16.35 -8.70
CA GLY A 609 -23.81 -15.84 -8.22
C GLY A 609 -23.98 -14.64 -7.28
N HIS A 610 -23.39 -13.50 -7.66
CA HIS A 610 -23.30 -12.32 -6.79
C HIS A 610 -24.67 -11.77 -6.32
N ILE A 611 -25.76 -11.94 -7.08
CA ILE A 611 -27.10 -11.48 -6.68
C ILE A 611 -27.64 -12.32 -5.51
N LEU A 612 -27.57 -13.65 -5.59
CA LEU A 612 -27.98 -14.55 -4.49
C LEU A 612 -27.12 -14.37 -3.23
N VAL A 613 -25.82 -14.12 -3.41
CA VAL A 613 -24.92 -13.76 -2.30
C VAL A 613 -25.35 -12.42 -1.70
N SER A 614 -25.68 -11.42 -2.51
CA SER A 614 -26.18 -10.12 -2.04
C SER A 614 -27.49 -10.24 -1.27
N GLN A 615 -28.42 -11.10 -1.72
CA GLN A 615 -29.65 -11.42 -0.97
C GLN A 615 -29.34 -12.03 0.42
N SER A 616 -28.29 -12.85 0.51
CA SER A 616 -27.82 -13.38 1.80
C SER A 616 -27.18 -12.28 2.66
N CYS A 617 -26.46 -11.33 2.06
CA CYS A 617 -25.93 -10.15 2.74
C CYS A 617 -27.06 -9.31 3.34
N LYS A 618 -28.18 -9.12 2.63
CA LYS A 618 -29.37 -8.43 3.16
C LYS A 618 -29.91 -9.12 4.41
N LYS A 619 -30.13 -10.44 4.36
CA LYS A 619 -30.65 -11.21 5.51
C LYS A 619 -29.76 -11.08 6.75
N ILE A 620 -28.44 -11.12 6.56
CA ILE A 620 -27.47 -10.98 7.64
C ILE A 620 -27.44 -9.55 8.19
N SER A 621 -27.53 -8.54 7.31
CA SER A 621 -27.65 -7.14 7.70
C SER A 621 -28.92 -6.89 8.52
N ASP A 622 -30.05 -7.48 8.13
CA ASP A 622 -31.33 -7.38 8.84
C ASP A 622 -31.28 -8.04 10.23
N ALA A 623 -30.43 -9.05 10.37
CA ALA A 623 -30.14 -9.67 11.66
C ALA A 623 -29.15 -8.85 12.53
N GLY A 624 -28.68 -7.69 12.06
CA GLY A 624 -27.87 -6.74 12.82
C GLY A 624 -26.35 -6.83 12.60
N VAL A 625 -25.88 -7.68 11.67
CA VAL A 625 -24.46 -7.73 11.32
C VAL A 625 -24.09 -6.53 10.44
N LYS A 626 -22.97 -5.88 10.76
CA LYS A 626 -22.51 -4.72 9.98
C LYS A 626 -21.92 -5.18 8.66
N LEU A 627 -22.61 -4.82 7.58
CA LEU A 627 -22.15 -5.01 6.22
C LEU A 627 -21.40 -3.78 5.72
N ASN A 628 -20.26 -3.99 5.07
CA ASN A 628 -19.37 -2.93 4.59
C ASN A 628 -19.08 -3.08 3.09
N LEU A 629 -18.72 -1.97 2.45
CA LEU A 629 -18.21 -1.97 1.08
C LEU A 629 -16.75 -2.43 1.01
N GLY A 630 -16.46 -3.29 0.05
CA GLY A 630 -15.11 -3.65 -0.36
C GLY A 630 -15.00 -3.76 -1.87
N SER A 631 -14.35 -2.80 -2.52
CA SER A 631 -14.27 -2.75 -3.99
C SER A 631 -13.16 -3.64 -4.59
N HIS A 632 -12.26 -4.13 -3.74
CA HIS A 632 -11.12 -5.00 -4.04
C HIS A 632 -10.06 -4.41 -5.00
N GLY A 633 -10.39 -3.41 -5.83
CA GLY A 633 -9.41 -2.67 -6.64
C GLY A 633 -9.30 -3.06 -8.12
N GLN A 634 -10.21 -3.89 -8.65
CA GLN A 634 -10.20 -4.26 -10.08
C GLN A 634 -10.37 -3.06 -11.01
N LEU A 635 -11.17 -2.08 -10.60
CA LEU A 635 -11.33 -0.82 -11.32
C LEU A 635 -11.44 0.34 -10.32
N GLN A 636 -10.38 1.15 -10.25
CA GLN A 636 -10.26 2.24 -9.28
C GLN A 636 -11.39 3.26 -9.46
N GLY A 637 -12.03 3.67 -8.35
CA GLY A 637 -13.21 4.52 -8.36
C GLY A 637 -14.50 3.77 -8.72
N LEU A 638 -14.72 3.50 -10.02
CA LEU A 638 -15.99 2.95 -10.51
C LEU A 638 -16.35 1.59 -9.87
N GLY A 639 -15.37 0.75 -9.54
CA GLY A 639 -15.60 -0.53 -8.87
C GLY A 639 -16.28 -0.40 -7.49
N ALA A 640 -16.07 0.71 -6.76
CA ALA A 640 -16.78 0.96 -5.51
C ALA A 640 -18.29 1.21 -5.75
N HIS A 641 -18.65 1.89 -6.84
CA HIS A 641 -20.05 2.04 -7.20
C HIS A 641 -20.69 0.72 -7.61
N TRP A 642 -19.95 -0.14 -8.32
CA TRP A 642 -20.44 -1.48 -8.64
C TRP A 642 -20.73 -2.29 -7.39
N GLU A 643 -19.82 -2.31 -6.42
CA GLU A 643 -20.04 -2.99 -5.14
C GLU A 643 -21.30 -2.44 -4.45
N LEU A 644 -21.45 -1.11 -4.36
CA LEU A 644 -22.65 -0.48 -3.82
C LEU A 644 -23.95 -0.91 -4.55
N TRP A 645 -23.92 -0.95 -5.88
CA TRP A 645 -25.09 -1.30 -6.68
C TRP A 645 -25.42 -2.80 -6.55
N MET A 646 -24.43 -3.66 -6.42
CA MET A 646 -24.63 -5.09 -6.16
C MET A 646 -25.23 -5.34 -4.77
N LEU A 647 -24.80 -4.59 -3.74
CA LEU A 647 -25.44 -4.63 -2.42
C LEU A 647 -26.92 -4.25 -2.50
N GLN A 648 -27.26 -3.21 -3.27
CA GLN A 648 -28.64 -2.80 -3.52
C GLN A 648 -29.43 -3.86 -4.30
N ALA A 649 -28.82 -4.51 -5.30
CA ALA A 649 -29.45 -5.55 -6.11
C ALA A 649 -29.90 -6.78 -5.30
N GLY A 650 -29.29 -7.02 -4.12
CA GLY A 650 -29.71 -8.06 -3.19
C GLY A 650 -30.98 -7.75 -2.38
N GLY A 651 -31.59 -6.58 -2.59
CA GLY A 651 -32.82 -6.17 -1.90
C GLY A 651 -32.61 -5.16 -0.77
N MET A 652 -31.43 -4.56 -0.65
CA MET A 652 -31.24 -3.38 0.21
C MET A 652 -32.00 -2.18 -0.38
N THR A 653 -32.59 -1.39 0.50
CA THR A 653 -32.99 -0.03 0.17
C THR A 653 -31.75 0.81 -0.15
N ASN A 654 -31.94 1.90 -0.90
CA ASN A 654 -30.84 2.82 -1.21
C ASN A 654 -30.19 3.37 0.08
N MET A 655 -30.97 3.64 1.14
CA MET A 655 -30.44 4.11 2.42
C MET A 655 -29.55 3.05 3.11
N GLU A 656 -29.98 1.78 3.13
CA GLU A 656 -29.20 0.68 3.70
C GLU A 656 -27.88 0.49 2.94
N ALA A 657 -27.93 0.50 1.60
CA ALA A 657 -26.74 0.38 0.76
C ALA A 657 -25.78 1.57 0.99
N LEU A 658 -26.29 2.80 1.05
CA LEU A 658 -25.47 3.98 1.35
C LEU A 658 -24.85 3.94 2.75
N ARG A 659 -25.52 3.34 3.73
CA ARG A 659 -24.94 3.11 5.08
C ARG A 659 -23.78 2.13 5.04
N ALA A 660 -23.86 1.08 4.21
CA ALA A 660 -22.79 0.10 4.04
C ALA A 660 -21.49 0.73 3.50
N VAL A 661 -21.60 1.76 2.65
CA VAL A 661 -20.46 2.44 2.02
C VAL A 661 -19.94 3.65 2.80
N THR A 662 -20.58 4.02 3.92
CA THR A 662 -20.21 5.20 4.72
C THR A 662 -20.00 4.80 6.19
N PHE A 663 -21.05 4.89 7.01
CA PHE A 663 -21.00 4.73 8.46
C PHE A 663 -20.56 3.31 8.87
N ASN A 664 -21.04 2.27 8.21
CA ASN A 664 -20.69 0.90 8.58
C ASN A 664 -19.19 0.65 8.39
N GLY A 665 -18.63 1.05 7.24
CA GLY A 665 -17.20 0.97 6.98
C GLY A 665 -16.37 1.74 8.01
N ALA A 666 -16.75 3.00 8.31
CA ALA A 666 -16.09 3.78 9.36
C ALA A 666 -16.17 3.07 10.73
N ALA A 667 -17.33 2.53 11.10
CA ALA A 667 -17.51 1.84 12.38
C ALA A 667 -16.74 0.51 12.45
N TYR A 668 -16.62 -0.19 11.32
CA TYR A 668 -15.90 -1.45 11.19
C TYR A 668 -14.41 -1.28 11.52
N ILE A 669 -13.77 -0.27 10.93
CA ILE A 669 -12.34 0.05 11.17
C ILE A 669 -12.11 1.01 12.35
N GLY A 670 -13.14 1.28 13.16
CA GLY A 670 -13.02 2.05 14.39
C GLY A 670 -12.83 3.57 14.20
N MET A 671 -13.36 4.15 13.13
CA MET A 671 -13.22 5.57 12.75
C MET A 671 -14.54 6.36 12.80
N ASP A 672 -15.64 5.73 13.23
CA ASP A 672 -16.99 6.31 13.28
C ASP A 672 -17.13 7.55 14.16
N LYS A 673 -16.17 7.85 15.05
CA LYS A 673 -16.17 9.10 15.82
C LYS A 673 -15.78 10.32 14.98
N GLU A 674 -15.04 10.14 13.90
CA GLU A 674 -14.49 11.25 13.10
C GLU A 674 -14.99 11.28 11.66
N ILE A 675 -15.42 10.15 11.09
CA ILE A 675 -15.92 10.05 9.70
C ILE A 675 -17.14 9.12 9.59
N GLY A 676 -17.70 9.00 8.39
CA GLY A 676 -18.81 8.09 8.07
C GLY A 676 -20.21 8.68 8.24
N SER A 677 -20.33 9.87 8.83
CA SER A 677 -21.57 10.67 8.91
C SER A 677 -21.26 12.17 8.90
N LEU A 678 -22.24 12.99 8.54
CA LEU A 678 -22.16 14.45 8.55
C LEU A 678 -22.73 14.96 9.88
N GLU A 679 -21.85 15.14 10.85
CA GLU A 679 -22.20 15.61 12.19
C GLU A 679 -21.24 16.71 12.64
N ASN A 680 -21.70 17.60 13.54
CA ASN A 680 -20.86 18.64 14.11
C ASN A 680 -19.62 18.03 14.80
N GLY A 681 -18.44 18.56 14.51
CA GLY A 681 -17.14 18.12 15.02
C GLY A 681 -16.43 17.06 14.18
N LYS A 682 -17.15 16.33 13.32
CA LYS A 682 -16.56 15.33 12.43
C LYS A 682 -15.76 15.98 11.29
N LEU A 683 -14.89 15.18 10.68
CA LEU A 683 -14.06 15.63 9.57
C LEU A 683 -14.92 15.91 8.34
N ALA A 684 -14.53 16.94 7.59
CA ALA A 684 -15.17 17.33 6.36
C ALA A 684 -14.71 16.44 5.20
N ASP A 685 -15.21 15.20 5.23
CA ASP A 685 -15.05 14.19 4.18
C ASP A 685 -16.45 13.92 3.60
N LEU A 686 -16.78 14.55 2.46
CA LEU A 686 -18.14 14.55 1.88
C LEU A 686 -18.12 14.54 0.35
N ILE A 687 -19.23 14.16 -0.25
CA ILE A 687 -19.45 14.24 -1.70
C ILE A 687 -20.74 14.98 -2.03
N ILE A 688 -20.73 15.64 -3.18
CA ILE A 688 -21.83 16.48 -3.67
C ILE A 688 -22.22 15.97 -5.04
N MET A 689 -23.45 15.44 -5.14
CA MET A 689 -23.99 14.83 -6.35
C MET A 689 -25.05 15.72 -7.00
N ASP A 690 -25.10 15.68 -8.33
CA ASP A 690 -26.11 16.40 -9.12
C ASP A 690 -27.51 15.76 -9.02
N LYS A 691 -27.59 14.47 -8.68
CA LYS A 691 -28.85 13.73 -8.54
C LYS A 691 -28.99 13.05 -7.17
N ASN A 692 -30.21 12.65 -6.83
CA ASN A 692 -30.55 12.03 -5.57
C ASN A 692 -30.29 10.51 -5.59
N PRO A 693 -29.34 9.96 -4.80
CA PRO A 693 -29.11 8.52 -4.75
C PRO A 693 -30.22 7.73 -4.04
N LEU A 694 -31.12 8.39 -3.30
CA LEU A 694 -32.26 7.72 -2.68
C LEU A 694 -33.39 7.39 -3.68
N GLU A 695 -33.44 8.08 -4.81
CA GLU A 695 -34.38 7.78 -5.90
C GLU A 695 -33.86 6.67 -6.82
N ASN A 696 -32.55 6.67 -7.08
CA ASN A 696 -31.87 5.65 -7.88
C ASN A 696 -30.42 5.54 -7.41
N ILE A 697 -29.99 4.36 -6.97
CA ILE A 697 -28.65 4.15 -6.43
C ILE A 697 -27.53 4.48 -7.43
N ARG A 698 -27.78 4.33 -8.74
CA ARG A 698 -26.83 4.71 -9.79
C ARG A 698 -26.54 6.21 -9.85
N ASN A 699 -27.41 7.05 -9.27
CA ASN A 699 -27.14 8.48 -9.14
C ASN A 699 -25.91 8.77 -8.26
N THR A 700 -25.40 7.80 -7.51
CA THR A 700 -24.12 7.92 -6.79
C THR A 700 -22.94 8.23 -7.70
N GLU A 701 -22.98 7.92 -9.01
CA GLU A 701 -21.89 8.28 -9.93
C GLU A 701 -21.90 9.78 -10.31
N THR A 702 -23.03 10.48 -10.09
CA THR A 702 -23.22 11.90 -10.49
C THR A 702 -22.53 12.90 -9.57
N ILE A 703 -21.43 12.49 -8.95
CA ILE A 703 -20.60 13.33 -8.07
C ILE A 703 -20.03 14.45 -8.93
N LYS A 704 -20.30 15.69 -8.50
CA LYS A 704 -19.75 16.92 -9.05
C LYS A 704 -18.54 17.41 -8.27
N PHE A 705 -18.60 17.29 -6.94
CA PHE A 705 -17.50 17.63 -6.07
C PHE A 705 -17.25 16.56 -5.01
N VAL A 706 -15.98 16.33 -4.70
CA VAL A 706 -15.52 15.56 -3.55
C VAL A 706 -14.80 16.53 -2.61
N MET A 707 -15.07 16.43 -1.32
CA MET A 707 -14.33 17.12 -0.29
C MET A 707 -13.64 16.09 0.59
N ILE A 708 -12.33 16.23 0.74
CA ILE A 708 -11.51 15.40 1.62
C ILE A 708 -10.69 16.32 2.53
N ASN A 709 -10.76 16.09 3.84
CA ASN A 709 -10.06 16.90 4.83
C ASN A 709 -10.36 18.41 4.70
N GLY A 710 -11.58 18.77 4.28
CA GLY A 710 -11.99 20.16 4.02
C GLY A 710 -11.53 20.78 2.69
N ARG A 711 -10.68 20.10 1.91
CA ARG A 711 -10.30 20.52 0.56
C ARG A 711 -11.33 20.05 -0.45
N LEU A 712 -11.85 20.95 -1.26
CA LEU A 712 -12.90 20.67 -2.24
C LEU A 712 -12.27 20.47 -3.63
N TYR A 713 -12.64 19.42 -4.34
CA TYR A 713 -12.16 19.11 -5.68
C TYR A 713 -13.32 18.95 -6.66
N ASP A 714 -13.18 19.50 -7.87
CA ASP A 714 -14.08 19.23 -8.99
C ASP A 714 -13.76 17.85 -9.58
N THR A 715 -14.71 16.91 -9.57
CA THR A 715 -14.41 15.51 -9.91
C THR A 715 -14.25 15.25 -11.41
N GLU A 716 -14.55 16.20 -12.29
CA GLU A 716 -14.27 16.06 -13.73
C GLU A 716 -12.80 16.36 -14.05
N THR A 717 -12.13 17.14 -13.20
CA THR A 717 -10.76 17.62 -13.44
C THR A 717 -9.77 17.22 -12.35
N MET A 718 -10.29 16.97 -11.14
CA MET A 718 -9.58 16.89 -9.86
C MET A 718 -8.75 18.13 -9.55
N ASN A 719 -9.17 19.30 -10.05
CA ASN A 719 -8.64 20.59 -9.59
C ASN A 719 -9.21 20.90 -8.19
N GLU A 720 -8.36 21.41 -7.31
CA GLU A 720 -8.81 21.96 -6.03
C GLU A 720 -9.55 23.27 -6.29
N THR A 721 -10.76 23.40 -5.73
CA THR A 721 -11.68 24.52 -5.93
C THR A 721 -12.26 25.00 -4.58
N GLY A 722 -13.15 25.98 -4.59
CA GLY A 722 -13.80 26.52 -3.39
C GLY A 722 -12.99 27.65 -2.75
N LEU A 723 -12.08 27.32 -1.82
CA LEU A 723 -11.21 28.29 -1.13
C LEU A 723 -9.92 28.58 -1.91
N VAL A 724 -9.45 27.60 -2.67
CA VAL A 724 -8.27 27.69 -3.53
C VAL A 724 -8.70 27.34 -4.95
N ASP A 725 -8.04 27.88 -5.96
CA ASP A 725 -8.17 27.44 -7.35
C ASP A 725 -6.81 26.91 -7.82
N LYS A 726 -6.59 25.61 -7.65
CA LYS A 726 -5.33 24.93 -7.98
C LYS A 726 -5.59 23.83 -9.00
N LYS A 727 -4.96 23.96 -10.16
CA LYS A 727 -5.03 22.96 -11.22
C LYS A 727 -4.20 21.72 -10.87
N ARG A 728 -4.73 20.54 -11.20
CA ARG A 728 -3.98 19.29 -11.18
C ARG A 728 -3.02 19.23 -12.36
N ASP A 729 -1.80 18.77 -12.14
CA ASP A 729 -0.86 18.48 -13.21
C ASP A 729 -1.25 17.23 -14.01
N ALA A 730 -0.81 17.15 -15.27
CA ALA A 730 -1.06 16.02 -16.15
C ALA A 730 -0.46 14.69 -15.62
N PHE A 731 -1.14 13.57 -15.88
CA PHE A 731 -0.56 12.23 -15.74
C PHE A 731 0.40 11.91 -16.88
N TYR A 732 1.20 10.85 -16.73
CA TYR A 732 2.20 10.47 -17.73
C TYR A 732 1.60 10.19 -19.12
N TRP A 733 0.37 9.65 -19.21
CA TRP A 733 -0.32 9.40 -20.49
C TRP A 733 -1.03 10.64 -21.07
N GLN A 734 -1.11 11.73 -20.31
CA GLN A 734 -1.72 12.99 -20.72
C GLN A 734 -0.70 13.99 -21.28
N VAL A 735 0.60 13.72 -21.11
CA VAL A 735 1.68 14.55 -21.66
C VAL A 735 1.91 14.15 -23.13
N GLY A 736 1.93 15.12 -24.05
CA GLY A 736 2.11 14.85 -25.49
C GLY A 736 3.46 14.21 -25.83
N GLY A 737 3.49 13.37 -26.86
CA GLY A 737 4.70 12.65 -27.31
C GLY A 737 5.10 11.46 -26.44
N GLN A 738 4.25 11.08 -25.48
CA GLN A 738 4.42 9.89 -24.65
C GLN A 738 3.86 8.68 -25.37
N ASN A 739 4.56 7.55 -25.25
CA ASN A 739 4.09 6.34 -25.87
C ASN A 739 2.84 5.83 -25.13
N VAL A 740 1.67 6.05 -25.72
CA VAL A 740 0.39 5.44 -25.30
C VAL A 740 0.20 4.05 -25.90
N ASP A 741 1.25 3.49 -26.54
CA ASP A 741 1.22 2.14 -27.08
C ASP A 741 0.58 1.24 -26.03
N PHE A 742 -0.55 0.67 -26.47
CA PHE A 742 -1.14 -0.51 -25.88
C PHE A 742 0.04 -1.43 -25.55
N PRO A 743 0.31 -1.78 -24.28
CA PRO A 743 1.24 -2.85 -24.02
C PRO A 743 0.68 -4.02 -24.82
N PHE A 744 1.33 -4.34 -25.94
CA PHE A 744 0.94 -5.45 -26.78
C PHE A 744 1.24 -6.65 -25.90
N HIS A 745 0.21 -7.10 -25.18
CA HIS A 745 0.27 -8.32 -24.43
C HIS A 745 0.44 -9.42 -25.48
N GLU A 746 1.68 -9.82 -25.78
CA GLU A 746 1.90 -11.14 -26.37
C GLU A 746 1.27 -12.23 -25.49
N GLU A 747 1.12 -11.94 -24.19
CA GLU A 747 0.32 -12.69 -23.23
C GLU A 747 -1.14 -12.19 -23.16
N THR A 748 -1.83 -12.01 -24.29
CA THR A 748 -3.25 -12.34 -24.22
C THR A 748 -3.28 -13.83 -23.92
N GLY A 749 -3.85 -14.25 -22.78
CA GLY A 749 -4.16 -15.66 -22.49
C GLY A 749 -5.21 -16.27 -23.44
N SER A 750 -5.20 -15.82 -24.70
CA SER A 750 -5.64 -16.54 -25.88
C SER A 750 -5.15 -17.97 -25.79
N PHE A 751 -6.02 -18.92 -26.12
CA PHE A 751 -5.67 -20.34 -26.26
C PHE A 751 -4.65 -20.60 -27.40
N GLU A 752 -4.25 -19.57 -28.13
CA GLU A 752 -3.16 -19.59 -29.08
C GLU A 752 -1.99 -18.76 -28.53
N ASP A 753 -0.93 -19.44 -28.10
CA ASP A 753 0.42 -18.86 -28.08
C ASP A 753 0.62 -18.15 -29.43
N GLY A 754 0.91 -16.85 -29.40
CA GLY A 754 1.27 -16.06 -30.56
C GLY A 754 2.62 -16.46 -31.16
N LYS A 755 2.78 -17.73 -31.55
CA LYS A 755 3.86 -18.16 -32.43
C LYS A 755 3.48 -17.74 -33.84
N CYS A 756 4.08 -16.65 -34.29
CA CYS A 756 4.11 -16.32 -35.71
C CYS A 756 4.66 -17.52 -36.48
N GLY A 757 3.81 -18.20 -37.27
CA GLY A 757 4.10 -19.43 -38.00
C GLY A 757 5.06 -19.27 -39.19
N CYS A 758 5.96 -18.28 -39.14
CA CYS A 758 6.84 -17.91 -40.24
C CYS A 758 8.27 -17.64 -39.74
N GLY A 759 9.08 -18.71 -39.62
CA GLY A 759 10.50 -18.69 -39.99
C GLY A 759 11.53 -18.09 -39.02
N LYS A 760 12.50 -18.93 -38.65
CA LYS A 760 13.87 -18.53 -38.28
C LYS A 760 14.43 -17.54 -39.31
N HIS A 761 14.99 -16.42 -38.86
CA HIS A 761 16.21 -15.81 -39.41
C HIS A 761 16.89 -14.94 -38.37
#